data_AF-A0A6H2HDR8-F1
#
_entry.id   AF-A0A6H2HDR8-F1
#
_cell.length_a   1.000
_cell.length_b   1.000
_cell.length_c   1.000
_cell.angle_alpha   90.00
_cell.angle_beta   90.00
_cell.angle_gamma   90.00
#
_symmetry.space_group_name_H-M   'P 1'
#
loop_
_entity.id
_entity.type
_entity.pdbx_description
1 polymer ?
#
loop_
_entity_poly.entity_id
_entity_poly.type
_entity_poly.pdbx_seq_one_letter_code
_entity_poly.pdbx_strand_id
1 'polypeptide(L)'
;MSVLKKIRQLFAPRPSQPEDISDSNLLGSNLQDAFRTEPSNENSFAGLNMAQSDAADSAQNSDLINLPLLGRKSAAQHQRSLLMMLGLSILVLGGVAYKAVSQADAVAQQVAATGQSLMQSQRLAKSVSQALVGSAQAFPDVKESAEVLAKTLRGLKSGATSIRLKPVDAALQSDVAKVMPLMEQAEKNAAVVMGQQAILTQISAALRTINRQSSDLLEIAETVSSLKLQQGAAPTEISAAGQLVMLTQRIGKSANEFLTTEGVNPEAVFLLGKDLNSFKEIALGLQNGSPELRLGGTKEPQTRERLDALLTMFEQTRVQASAILGNLQGLVAARQAQSSIIIDSEPLRRGLETLQDKLSSQTGLGIESIAALLVAALFGLSCAIAIARVQLQDSRQRQLLAERQQIEARSQEHDAKRVNDANQAAILRLMNELQTVAEGDLTQEATVTEDITGAIADSVNYTIEELRQLVGNVQNTASRVAQTTARVENTSTELLAASTEQLHEIRETGQSVLDMASRINVVSAQAQESSHVARLSLVAAESGLQAVQNAIGGMNAIRDQIQETSKRIKRLGESSQEIGEITELISDITEQTNVLALNAAIQAASAGEAGRGFSVVAEEVQRLAERSADATRQISALVKAIQTDTQDAVAAMERSTQGVVEGAKLSDNAGTALTEIDRVSRRLAELIEQISNSASREAESANIVASNIQHIFAVTEQTGEGTRSTAEQVRDLSRIADELRKSVSRFKIA
;
A
#
# COMPACT_ATOMS: atom_id res chain seq x y z
N MET A 1 -24.30 -5.63 -19.50
CA MET A 1 -24.47 -5.95 -20.94
C MET A 1 -25.97 -6.17 -21.28
N SER A 2 -26.83 -5.15 -21.19
CA SER A 2 -28.25 -5.31 -21.61
C SER A 2 -28.92 -4.02 -22.12
N VAL A 3 -28.38 -2.84 -21.80
CA VAL A 3 -28.96 -1.55 -22.27
C VAL A 3 -28.37 -1.09 -23.61
N LEU A 4 -27.10 -1.42 -23.90
CA LEU A 4 -26.41 -1.09 -25.16
C LEU A 4 -26.93 -1.83 -26.40
N LYS A 5 -27.69 -2.93 -26.23
CA LYS A 5 -28.25 -3.70 -27.35
C LYS A 5 -29.55 -3.10 -27.89
N LYS A 6 -30.26 -2.28 -27.11
CA LYS A 6 -31.56 -1.68 -27.47
C LYS A 6 -31.45 -0.36 -28.24
N ILE A 7 -30.32 0.34 -28.13
CA ILE A 7 -30.08 1.62 -28.83
C ILE A 7 -29.56 1.39 -30.27
N ARG A 8 -28.94 0.24 -30.54
CA ARG A 8 -28.39 -0.09 -31.87
C ARG A 8 -29.46 -0.47 -32.92
N GLN A 9 -30.70 -0.69 -32.51
CA GLN A 9 -31.82 -1.05 -33.41
C GLN A 9 -32.62 0.15 -33.95
N LEU A 10 -32.34 1.38 -33.50
CA LEU A 10 -33.04 2.58 -33.98
C LEU A 10 -32.38 3.26 -35.19
N PHE A 11 -31.20 2.80 -35.63
CA PHE A 11 -30.42 3.45 -36.70
C PHE A 11 -29.87 2.50 -37.78
N ALA A 12 -30.50 1.34 -38.00
CA ALA A 12 -30.12 0.46 -39.11
C ALA A 12 -30.77 0.92 -40.44
N PRO A 13 -30.01 1.07 -41.54
CA PRO A 13 -30.57 1.38 -42.85
C PRO A 13 -31.38 0.19 -43.40
N ARG A 14 -32.51 0.48 -44.07
CA ARG A 14 -33.31 -0.52 -44.80
C ARG A 14 -32.48 -1.15 -45.93
N PRO A 15 -32.55 -2.47 -46.16
CA PRO A 15 -31.94 -3.09 -47.33
C PRO A 15 -32.79 -2.86 -48.57
N SER A 16 -32.18 -2.35 -49.64
CA SER A 16 -32.69 -2.41 -50.99
C SER A 16 -32.58 -3.84 -51.52
N GLN A 17 -33.71 -4.46 -51.85
CA GLN A 17 -33.75 -5.71 -52.60
C GLN A 17 -33.42 -5.47 -54.08
N PRO A 18 -32.69 -6.40 -54.73
CA PRO A 18 -32.41 -6.38 -56.16
C PRO A 18 -33.51 -7.13 -56.94
N GLU A 19 -33.98 -6.56 -58.05
CA GLU A 19 -34.74 -7.29 -59.07
C GLU A 19 -33.85 -7.57 -60.29
N ASP A 20 -33.72 -8.87 -60.53
CA ASP A 20 -33.44 -9.64 -61.74
C ASP A 20 -32.74 -9.02 -62.97
N ILE A 21 -31.65 -9.70 -63.35
CA ILE A 21 -31.17 -9.80 -64.73
C ILE A 21 -31.12 -11.28 -65.13
N SER A 22 -32.05 -11.67 -65.99
CA SER A 22 -31.92 -12.68 -67.03
C SER A 22 -33.04 -12.38 -68.03
N ASP A 23 -32.76 -11.96 -69.27
CA ASP A 23 -32.30 -12.89 -70.27
C ASP A 23 -31.39 -12.24 -71.33
N SER A 24 -30.42 -13.06 -71.72
CA SER A 24 -29.75 -13.07 -73.02
C SER A 24 -30.63 -12.57 -74.17
N ASN A 25 -30.07 -11.87 -75.16
CA ASN A 25 -29.42 -12.52 -76.30
C ASN A 25 -29.04 -11.50 -77.40
N LEU A 26 -28.00 -11.87 -78.15
CA LEU A 26 -27.71 -11.54 -79.55
C LEU A 26 -26.81 -10.32 -79.89
N LEU A 27 -25.59 -10.71 -80.30
CA LEU A 27 -24.80 -10.22 -81.44
C LEU A 27 -24.42 -8.74 -81.52
N GLY A 28 -23.14 -8.48 -81.24
CA GLY A 28 -22.13 -8.46 -82.30
C GLY A 28 -22.25 -7.42 -83.42
N SER A 29 -21.20 -6.58 -83.48
CA SER A 29 -20.46 -6.15 -84.68
C SER A 29 -20.67 -4.75 -85.25
N ASN A 30 -19.50 -4.13 -85.49
CA ASN A 30 -19.10 -3.25 -86.60
C ASN A 30 -19.43 -1.75 -86.51
N LEU A 31 -18.39 -0.91 -86.40
CA LEU A 31 -17.59 -0.27 -87.48
C LEU A 31 -18.40 0.85 -88.16
N GLN A 32 -18.09 2.13 -87.91
CA GLN A 32 -17.02 2.93 -88.54
C GLN A 32 -17.42 3.48 -89.92
N ASP A 33 -17.15 4.79 -90.09
CA ASP A 33 -17.10 5.59 -91.33
C ASP A 33 -18.43 5.98 -92.00
N ALA A 34 -18.56 7.09 -92.72
CA ALA A 34 -17.85 8.36 -92.93
C ALA A 34 -18.68 9.14 -93.97
N PHE A 35 -18.22 10.34 -94.35
CA PHE A 35 -18.68 11.24 -95.44
C PHE A 35 -19.84 12.18 -95.08
N ARG A 36 -19.58 13.50 -94.89
CA ARG A 36 -19.34 14.57 -95.91
C ARG A 36 -20.42 14.62 -96.99
N THR A 37 -21.12 15.76 -97.10
CA THR A 37 -20.87 16.84 -98.08
C THR A 37 -21.94 17.95 -97.97
N GLU A 38 -21.50 19.22 -97.92
CA GLU A 38 -22.22 20.45 -98.36
C GLU A 38 -22.46 20.45 -99.89
N PRO A 39 -23.00 21.48 -100.62
CA PRO A 39 -23.30 22.89 -100.27
C PRO A 39 -24.54 23.57 -100.93
N SER A 40 -24.62 24.90 -100.74
CA SER A 40 -24.92 25.98 -101.73
C SER A 40 -26.36 26.52 -101.92
N ASN A 41 -26.59 27.78 -101.54
CA ASN A 41 -26.60 29.03 -102.39
C ASN A 41 -27.45 30.13 -101.70
N GLU A 42 -26.91 31.32 -101.35
CA GLU A 42 -26.70 32.55 -102.19
C GLU A 42 -28.00 33.07 -102.86
N ASN A 43 -28.35 34.35 -102.99
CA ASN A 43 -27.78 35.70 -102.73
C ASN A 43 -28.97 36.69 -103.00
N SER A 44 -29.19 37.81 -102.29
CA SER A 44 -28.76 39.19 -102.63
C SER A 44 -29.97 40.14 -102.60
N PHE A 45 -29.88 41.27 -101.87
CA PHE A 45 -29.91 42.63 -102.45
C PHE A 45 -29.71 43.69 -101.35
N ALA A 46 -28.92 44.71 -101.68
CA ALA A 46 -28.49 45.79 -100.83
C ALA A 46 -29.35 47.07 -100.98
N GLY A 47 -29.34 47.91 -99.94
CA GLY A 47 -29.30 49.38 -100.11
C GLY A 47 -30.45 50.21 -99.52
N LEU A 48 -30.06 51.14 -98.63
CA LEU A 48 -30.58 52.49 -98.36
C LEU A 48 -31.48 52.76 -97.13
N ASN A 49 -31.00 53.77 -96.37
CA ASN A 49 -31.63 54.67 -95.38
C ASN A 49 -31.51 54.26 -93.90
N MET A 50 -30.54 54.80 -93.14
CA MET A 50 -30.50 56.14 -92.49
C MET A 50 -31.77 56.49 -91.69
N ALA A 51 -31.69 56.36 -90.36
CA ALA A 51 -31.90 57.44 -89.37
C ALA A 51 -32.31 56.85 -88.00
N GLN A 52 -31.91 57.55 -86.93
CA GLN A 52 -32.29 57.38 -85.51
C GLN A 52 -31.41 56.45 -84.66
N SER A 53 -30.19 56.94 -84.47
CA SER A 53 -29.49 56.96 -83.19
C SER A 53 -30.26 57.76 -82.12
N ASP A 54 -29.93 57.50 -80.85
CA ASP A 54 -30.27 58.24 -79.62
C ASP A 54 -31.46 57.75 -78.79
N ALA A 55 -31.30 56.60 -78.11
CA ALA A 55 -32.04 56.28 -76.86
C ALA A 55 -31.45 55.07 -76.08
N ALA A 56 -30.13 54.89 -76.00
CA ALA A 56 -29.54 53.65 -75.42
C ALA A 56 -28.48 53.85 -74.33
N ASP A 57 -28.37 55.02 -73.69
CA ASP A 57 -27.21 55.30 -72.81
C ASP A 57 -27.51 55.85 -71.41
N SER A 58 -28.70 55.61 -70.84
CA SER A 58 -29.05 56.14 -69.51
C SER A 58 -29.86 55.21 -68.58
N ALA A 59 -29.60 53.90 -68.59
CA ALA A 59 -30.34 52.96 -67.72
C ALA A 59 -29.50 51.87 -67.02
N GLN A 60 -28.17 52.00 -66.94
CA GLN A 60 -27.31 50.91 -66.41
C GLN A 60 -26.51 51.21 -65.13
N ASN A 61 -26.74 52.33 -64.43
CA ASN A 61 -25.87 52.73 -63.30
C ASN A 61 -26.56 52.96 -61.94
N SER A 62 -27.78 52.46 -61.70
CA SER A 62 -28.54 52.76 -60.46
C SER A 62 -28.67 51.63 -59.43
N ASP A 63 -27.91 50.52 -59.52
CA ASP A 63 -28.11 49.35 -58.64
C ASP A 63 -26.85 48.83 -57.93
N LEU A 64 -25.86 49.71 -57.75
CA LEU A 64 -24.56 49.34 -57.17
C LEU A 64 -24.46 49.78 -55.71
N ILE A 65 -24.48 48.82 -54.79
CA ILE A 65 -24.27 49.03 -53.36
C ILE A 65 -22.75 49.04 -53.08
N ASN A 66 -22.29 50.04 -52.33
CA ASN A 66 -20.88 50.18 -51.96
C ASN A 66 -20.65 49.70 -50.52
N LEU A 67 -19.89 48.63 -50.37
CA LEU A 67 -19.41 48.14 -49.06
C LEU A 67 -17.92 48.47 -48.90
N PRO A 68 -17.49 48.97 -47.73
CA PRO A 68 -16.06 49.16 -47.46
C PRO A 68 -15.31 47.82 -47.61
N LEU A 69 -14.13 47.85 -48.26
CA LEU A 69 -13.29 46.72 -48.69
C LEU A 69 -13.77 45.86 -49.88
N LEU A 70 -15.07 45.77 -50.22
CA LEU A 70 -15.56 44.90 -51.31
C LEU A 70 -15.94 45.61 -52.63
N GLY A 71 -15.93 46.95 -52.66
CA GLY A 71 -16.19 47.76 -53.85
C GLY A 71 -17.67 47.83 -54.26
N ARG A 72 -17.94 48.37 -55.46
CA ARG A 72 -19.30 48.58 -56.00
C ARG A 72 -19.78 47.35 -56.79
N LYS A 73 -20.81 46.65 -56.31
CA LYS A 73 -21.45 45.49 -56.98
C LYS A 73 -22.96 45.46 -56.67
N SER A 74 -23.74 44.64 -57.38
CA SER A 74 -25.18 44.49 -57.10
C SER A 74 -25.43 43.74 -55.78
N ALA A 75 -26.58 43.98 -55.15
CA ALA A 75 -26.94 43.39 -53.84
C ALA A 75 -26.82 41.86 -53.82
N ALA A 76 -27.31 41.19 -54.88
CA ALA A 76 -27.24 39.74 -55.03
C ALA A 76 -25.79 39.21 -55.15
N GLN A 77 -24.89 39.97 -55.79
CA GLN A 77 -23.48 39.59 -55.93
C GLN A 77 -22.72 39.75 -54.60
N HIS A 78 -22.98 40.82 -53.84
CA HIS A 78 -22.40 41.01 -52.51
C HIS A 78 -22.88 39.93 -51.52
N GLN A 79 -24.17 39.59 -51.52
CA GLN A 79 -24.74 38.53 -50.69
C GLN A 79 -24.10 37.16 -50.98
N ARG A 80 -23.90 36.81 -52.25
CA ARG A 80 -23.27 35.53 -52.64
C ARG A 80 -21.81 35.46 -52.19
N SER A 81 -21.06 36.56 -52.31
CA SER A 81 -19.65 36.61 -51.87
C SER A 81 -19.49 36.54 -50.35
N LEU A 82 -20.35 37.22 -49.59
CA LEU A 82 -20.34 37.20 -48.13
C LEU A 82 -20.79 35.84 -47.56
N LEU A 83 -21.75 35.17 -48.19
CA LEU A 83 -22.14 33.80 -47.82
C LEU A 83 -21.01 32.79 -48.07
N MET A 84 -20.25 32.92 -49.16
CA MET A 84 -19.06 32.09 -49.38
C MET A 84 -17.98 32.35 -48.32
N MET A 85 -17.73 33.61 -47.95
CA MET A 85 -16.77 33.94 -46.88
C MET A 85 -17.22 33.43 -45.51
N LEU A 86 -18.52 33.51 -45.20
CA LEU A 86 -19.08 32.96 -43.96
C LEU A 86 -18.93 31.44 -43.91
N GLY A 87 -19.26 30.74 -45.01
CA GLY A 87 -19.06 29.30 -45.12
C GLY A 87 -17.59 28.88 -44.96
N LEU A 88 -16.66 29.65 -45.55
CA LEU A 88 -15.23 29.43 -45.37
C LEU A 88 -14.80 29.66 -43.91
N SER A 89 -15.33 30.68 -43.23
CA SER A 89 -15.01 30.94 -41.82
C SER A 89 -15.47 29.81 -40.90
N ILE A 90 -16.64 29.23 -41.16
CA ILE A 90 -17.19 28.09 -40.39
C ILE A 90 -16.34 26.83 -40.64
N LEU A 91 -15.90 26.60 -41.88
CA LEU A 91 -14.97 25.50 -42.22
C LEU A 91 -13.63 25.65 -41.49
N VAL A 92 -13.06 26.85 -41.45
CA VAL A 92 -11.83 27.14 -40.71
C VAL A 92 -12.04 26.94 -39.21
N LEU A 93 -13.14 27.41 -38.65
CA LEU A 93 -13.49 27.24 -37.23
C LEU A 93 -13.63 25.75 -36.87
N GLY A 94 -14.32 24.98 -37.72
CA GLY A 94 -14.43 23.52 -37.59
C GLY A 94 -13.08 22.80 -37.70
N GLY A 95 -12.22 23.23 -38.63
CA GLY A 95 -10.86 22.68 -38.80
C GLY A 95 -9.94 22.96 -37.61
N VAL A 96 -9.96 24.19 -37.07
CA VAL A 96 -9.19 24.59 -35.88
C VAL A 96 -9.71 23.87 -34.64
N ALA A 97 -11.04 23.78 -34.46
CA ALA A 97 -11.65 23.05 -33.35
C ALA A 97 -11.33 21.54 -33.42
N TYR A 98 -11.40 20.93 -34.60
CA TYR A 98 -11.03 19.53 -34.81
C TYR A 98 -9.56 19.28 -34.48
N LYS A 99 -8.65 20.14 -34.95
CA LYS A 99 -7.21 20.05 -34.63
C LYS A 99 -6.96 20.20 -33.13
N ALA A 100 -7.60 21.17 -32.48
CA ALA A 100 -7.45 21.41 -31.04
C ALA A 100 -7.94 20.23 -30.20
N VAL A 101 -9.11 19.66 -30.53
CA VAL A 101 -9.65 18.46 -29.85
C VAL A 101 -8.77 17.23 -30.11
N SER A 102 -8.30 17.03 -31.35
CA SER A 102 -7.42 15.90 -31.68
C SER A 102 -6.05 15.98 -31.00
N GLN A 103 -5.52 17.19 -30.81
CA GLN A 103 -4.27 17.41 -30.08
C GLN A 103 -4.47 17.20 -28.57
N ALA A 104 -5.57 17.71 -28.00
CA ALA A 104 -5.91 17.49 -26.59
C ALA A 104 -6.12 15.99 -26.26
N ASP A 105 -6.79 15.24 -27.13
CA ASP A 105 -6.96 13.78 -26.98
C ASP A 105 -5.62 13.04 -27.06
N ALA A 106 -4.70 13.47 -27.94
CA ALA A 106 -3.37 12.89 -28.03
C ALA A 106 -2.52 13.13 -26.76
N VAL A 107 -2.51 14.35 -26.23
CA VAL A 107 -1.78 14.69 -24.99
C VAL A 107 -2.42 13.97 -23.78
N ALA A 108 -3.75 13.89 -23.70
CA ALA A 108 -4.44 13.16 -22.65
C ALA A 108 -4.08 11.66 -22.63
N GLN A 109 -3.98 11.02 -23.80
CA GLN A 109 -3.52 9.64 -23.93
C GLN A 109 -2.05 9.47 -23.52
N GLN A 110 -1.19 10.46 -23.80
CA GLN A 110 0.21 10.47 -23.35
C GLN A 110 0.36 10.64 -21.84
N VAL A 111 -0.43 11.52 -21.22
CA VAL A 111 -0.50 11.67 -19.76
C VAL A 111 -0.98 10.37 -19.10
N ALA A 112 -2.05 9.77 -19.64
CA ALA A 112 -2.58 8.49 -19.14
C ALA A 112 -1.55 7.35 -19.27
N ALA A 113 -0.83 7.27 -20.39
CA ALA A 113 0.23 6.28 -20.61
C ALA A 113 1.42 6.48 -19.67
N THR A 114 1.79 7.73 -19.39
CA THR A 114 2.87 8.07 -18.44
C THR A 114 2.46 7.73 -17.01
N GLY A 115 1.22 8.02 -16.62
CA GLY A 115 0.66 7.61 -15.32
C GLY A 115 0.58 6.08 -15.16
N GLN A 116 0.20 5.35 -16.22
CA GLN A 116 0.28 3.90 -16.24
C GLN A 116 1.72 3.41 -16.07
N SER A 117 2.68 4.03 -16.77
CA SER A 117 4.11 3.69 -16.65
C SER A 117 4.61 3.87 -15.22
N LEU A 118 4.21 4.97 -14.57
CA LEU A 118 4.55 5.25 -13.17
C LEU A 118 4.06 4.14 -12.24
N MET A 119 2.78 3.80 -12.34
CA MET A 119 2.17 2.73 -11.54
C MET A 119 2.85 1.36 -11.82
N GLN A 120 3.10 1.02 -13.09
CA GLN A 120 3.73 -0.26 -13.45
C GLN A 120 5.19 -0.34 -13.00
N SER A 121 5.93 0.78 -12.96
CA SER A 121 7.30 0.81 -12.42
C SER A 121 7.35 0.43 -10.93
N GLN A 122 6.40 0.93 -10.14
CA GLN A 122 6.27 0.60 -8.72
C GLN A 122 5.74 -0.82 -8.50
N ARG A 123 4.73 -1.23 -9.28
CA ARG A 123 4.19 -2.60 -9.24
C ARG A 123 5.27 -3.62 -9.58
N LEU A 124 6.13 -3.34 -10.56
CA LEU A 124 7.26 -4.20 -10.93
C LEU A 124 8.24 -4.40 -9.77
N ALA A 125 8.67 -3.32 -9.10
CA ALA A 125 9.58 -3.43 -7.96
C ALA A 125 8.98 -4.27 -6.81
N LYS A 126 7.68 -4.11 -6.56
CA LYS A 126 6.94 -4.89 -5.57
C LYS A 126 6.79 -6.36 -5.98
N SER A 127 6.36 -6.64 -7.21
CA SER A 127 6.10 -8.00 -7.69
C SER A 127 7.38 -8.82 -7.82
N VAL A 128 8.50 -8.22 -8.22
CA VAL A 128 9.81 -8.90 -8.26
C VAL A 128 10.24 -9.30 -6.84
N SER A 129 9.99 -8.46 -5.84
CA SER A 129 10.29 -8.79 -4.45
C SER A 129 9.46 -9.97 -3.93
N GLN A 130 8.19 -10.07 -4.33
CA GLN A 130 7.34 -11.21 -3.99
C GLN A 130 7.71 -12.49 -4.77
N ALA A 131 8.12 -12.35 -6.03
CA ALA A 131 8.57 -13.47 -6.87
C ALA A 131 9.86 -14.10 -6.31
N LEU A 132 10.76 -13.30 -5.73
CA LEU A 132 12.01 -13.74 -5.11
C LEU A 132 11.81 -14.57 -3.84
N VAL A 133 10.71 -14.37 -3.11
CA VAL A 133 10.31 -15.22 -1.98
C VAL A 133 9.55 -16.49 -2.47
N GLY A 134 9.39 -16.63 -3.79
CA GLY A 134 8.78 -17.77 -4.46
C GLY A 134 7.25 -17.72 -4.49
N SER A 135 6.65 -16.53 -4.47
CA SER A 135 5.22 -16.37 -4.75
C SER A 135 4.95 -16.63 -6.24
N ALA A 136 4.37 -17.80 -6.55
CA ALA A 136 4.05 -18.18 -7.92
C ALA A 136 3.10 -17.18 -8.63
N GLN A 137 2.20 -16.55 -7.86
CA GLN A 137 1.25 -15.56 -8.37
C GLN A 137 1.90 -14.23 -8.76
N ALA A 138 3.10 -13.94 -8.26
CA ALA A 138 3.79 -12.69 -8.56
C ALA A 138 4.51 -12.70 -9.92
N PHE A 139 4.84 -13.87 -10.50
CA PHE A 139 5.53 -13.95 -11.79
C PHE A 139 4.70 -13.38 -12.96
N PRO A 140 3.39 -13.68 -13.10
CA PRO A 140 2.53 -12.98 -14.05
C PRO A 140 2.57 -11.45 -13.88
N ASP A 141 2.57 -10.96 -12.64
CA ASP A 141 2.62 -9.52 -12.34
C ASP A 141 3.96 -8.89 -12.76
N VAL A 142 5.08 -9.58 -12.55
CA VAL A 142 6.41 -9.13 -13.02
C VAL A 142 6.41 -9.00 -14.54
N LYS A 143 5.94 -10.03 -15.24
CA LYS A 143 5.87 -10.06 -16.70
C LYS A 143 4.99 -8.92 -17.24
N GLU A 144 3.76 -8.82 -16.74
CA GLU A 144 2.80 -7.81 -17.19
C GLU A 144 3.33 -6.39 -16.93
N SER A 145 3.85 -6.14 -15.72
CA SER A 145 4.33 -4.80 -15.36
C SER A 145 5.51 -4.38 -16.23
N ALA A 146 6.47 -5.28 -16.47
CA ALA A 146 7.62 -5.03 -17.34
C ALA A 146 7.20 -4.81 -18.82
N GLU A 147 6.32 -5.67 -19.35
CA GLU A 147 5.85 -5.56 -20.73
C GLU A 147 5.04 -4.28 -20.96
N VAL A 148 4.13 -3.93 -20.05
CA VAL A 148 3.32 -2.71 -20.15
C VAL A 148 4.19 -1.47 -20.03
N LEU A 149 5.11 -1.44 -19.05
CA LEU A 149 6.08 -0.35 -18.89
C LEU A 149 6.93 -0.15 -20.15
N ALA A 150 7.48 -1.23 -20.70
CA ALA A 150 8.32 -1.15 -21.89
C ALA A 150 7.54 -0.74 -23.14
N LYS A 151 6.34 -1.28 -23.32
CA LYS A 151 5.45 -0.94 -24.44
C LYS A 151 4.99 0.52 -24.39
N THR A 152 4.65 1.03 -23.21
CA THR A 152 4.21 2.42 -23.03
C THR A 152 5.35 3.42 -23.25
N LEU A 153 6.53 3.23 -22.65
CA LEU A 153 7.67 4.13 -22.87
C LEU A 153 8.19 4.12 -24.33
N ARG A 154 8.28 2.94 -24.96
CA ARG A 154 8.62 2.87 -26.40
C ARG A 154 7.55 3.58 -27.24
N GLY A 155 6.29 3.41 -26.89
CA GLY A 155 5.17 4.10 -27.54
C GLY A 155 5.22 5.61 -27.37
N LEU A 156 5.66 6.14 -26.22
CA LEU A 156 5.90 7.58 -26.03
C LEU A 156 7.04 8.08 -26.92
N LYS A 157 8.08 7.27 -27.14
CA LYS A 157 9.23 7.63 -27.99
C LYS A 157 8.93 7.60 -29.49
N SER A 158 8.34 6.51 -30.00
CA SER A 158 8.20 6.24 -31.43
C SER A 158 6.75 6.13 -31.93
N GLY A 159 5.76 6.23 -31.03
CA GLY A 159 4.36 5.93 -31.32
C GLY A 159 4.07 4.43 -31.23
N ALA A 160 2.82 4.10 -30.89
CA ALA A 160 2.33 2.73 -30.83
C ALA A 160 0.84 2.65 -31.22
N THR A 161 0.58 2.14 -32.43
CA THR A 161 -0.78 1.96 -32.97
C THR A 161 -1.64 1.01 -32.14
N SER A 162 -1.02 0.01 -31.48
CA SER A 162 -1.73 -0.97 -30.65
C SER A 162 -2.36 -0.39 -29.38
N ILE A 163 -1.90 0.76 -28.90
CA ILE A 163 -2.45 1.47 -27.72
C ILE A 163 -2.91 2.89 -28.08
N ARG A 164 -3.10 3.17 -29.38
CA ARG A 164 -3.47 4.49 -29.94
C ARG A 164 -2.56 5.64 -29.50
N LEU A 165 -1.32 5.35 -29.12
CA LEU A 165 -0.40 6.34 -28.58
C LEU A 165 0.41 7.00 -29.71
N LYS A 166 0.32 8.32 -29.84
CA LYS A 166 1.20 9.12 -30.72
C LYS A 166 2.53 9.42 -30.02
N PRO A 167 3.65 9.52 -30.75
CA PRO A 167 4.93 9.91 -30.16
C PRO A 167 4.82 11.30 -29.52
N VAL A 168 5.60 11.52 -28.45
CA VAL A 168 5.69 12.84 -27.83
C VAL A 168 6.37 13.84 -28.75
N ASP A 169 6.05 15.12 -28.56
CA ASP A 169 6.66 16.22 -29.32
C ASP A 169 8.18 16.25 -29.15
N ALA A 170 8.89 16.80 -30.15
CA ALA A 170 10.35 16.85 -30.19
C ALA A 170 10.98 17.47 -28.93
N ALA A 171 10.29 18.43 -28.30
CA ALA A 171 10.73 19.07 -27.06
C ALA A 171 10.81 18.10 -25.85
N LEU A 172 9.98 17.05 -25.82
CA LEU A 172 9.90 16.07 -24.74
C LEU A 172 10.65 14.76 -25.04
N GLN A 173 11.13 14.57 -26.28
CA GLN A 173 11.92 13.39 -26.63
C GLN A 173 13.20 13.25 -25.80
N SER A 174 13.82 14.36 -25.40
CA SER A 174 14.99 14.31 -24.52
C SER A 174 14.66 13.77 -23.13
N ASP A 175 13.46 14.03 -22.59
CA ASP A 175 13.06 13.54 -21.28
C ASP A 175 12.69 12.05 -21.34
N VAL A 176 11.99 11.62 -22.40
CA VAL A 176 11.77 10.20 -22.67
C VAL A 176 13.10 9.46 -22.83
N ALA A 177 14.07 10.04 -23.53
CA ALA A 177 15.40 9.43 -23.72
C ALA A 177 16.17 9.22 -22.40
N LYS A 178 15.93 10.03 -21.36
CA LYS A 178 16.56 9.86 -20.05
C LYS A 178 16.02 8.65 -19.28
N VAL A 179 14.74 8.33 -19.44
CA VAL A 179 14.08 7.20 -18.74
C VAL A 179 14.15 5.88 -19.50
N MET A 180 14.42 5.92 -20.82
CA MET A 180 14.52 4.72 -21.66
C MET A 180 15.56 3.69 -21.17
N PRO A 181 16.82 4.06 -20.82
CA PRO A 181 17.81 3.09 -20.35
C PRO A 181 17.39 2.39 -19.05
N LEU A 182 16.75 3.13 -18.13
CA LEU A 182 16.25 2.59 -16.85
C LEU A 182 15.14 1.56 -17.09
N MET A 183 14.22 1.86 -18.02
CA MET A 183 13.18 0.90 -18.41
C MET A 183 13.75 -0.33 -19.12
N GLU A 184 14.70 -0.18 -20.04
CA GLU A 184 15.34 -1.31 -20.73
C GLU A 184 16.09 -2.21 -19.76
N GLN A 185 16.77 -1.62 -18.78
CA GLN A 185 17.44 -2.34 -17.70
C GLN A 185 16.42 -3.05 -16.80
N ALA A 186 15.31 -2.40 -16.46
CA ALA A 186 14.23 -3.00 -15.68
C ALA A 186 13.57 -4.19 -16.42
N GLU A 187 13.30 -4.06 -17.72
CA GLU A 187 12.75 -5.14 -18.56
C GLU A 187 13.72 -6.32 -18.67
N LYS A 188 15.01 -6.06 -18.89
CA LYS A 188 16.06 -7.08 -18.93
C LYS A 188 16.17 -7.82 -17.59
N ASN A 189 16.21 -7.11 -16.48
CA ASN A 189 16.30 -7.69 -15.15
C ASN A 189 15.02 -8.47 -14.78
N ALA A 190 13.85 -7.98 -15.20
CA ALA A 190 12.59 -8.70 -15.02
C ALA A 190 12.63 -10.04 -15.79
N ALA A 191 13.18 -10.05 -17.01
CA ALA A 191 13.38 -11.27 -17.78
C ALA A 191 14.34 -12.26 -17.09
N VAL A 192 15.40 -11.77 -16.43
CA VAL A 192 16.29 -12.64 -15.61
C VAL A 192 15.51 -13.29 -14.48
N VAL A 193 14.71 -12.53 -13.72
CA VAL A 193 13.88 -13.05 -12.63
C VAL A 193 12.88 -14.09 -13.15
N MET A 194 12.21 -13.80 -14.27
CA MET A 194 11.28 -14.72 -14.92
C MET A 194 11.97 -16.01 -15.40
N GLY A 195 13.20 -15.90 -15.92
CA GLY A 195 14.00 -17.06 -16.32
C GLY A 195 14.36 -17.98 -15.14
N GLN A 196 14.35 -17.46 -13.92
CA GLN A 196 14.62 -18.21 -12.68
C GLN A 196 13.34 -18.66 -11.96
N GLN A 197 12.16 -18.56 -12.58
CA GLN A 197 10.88 -18.88 -11.92
C GLN A 197 10.85 -20.27 -11.30
N ALA A 198 11.22 -21.31 -12.06
CA ALA A 198 11.23 -22.68 -11.57
C ALA A 198 12.15 -22.82 -10.36
N ILE A 199 13.36 -22.25 -10.44
CA ILE A 199 14.37 -22.28 -9.38
C ILE A 199 13.88 -21.57 -8.11
N LEU A 200 13.31 -20.37 -8.25
CA LEU A 200 12.81 -19.57 -7.11
C LEU A 200 11.62 -20.25 -6.42
N THR A 201 10.70 -20.83 -7.19
CA THR A 201 9.57 -21.60 -6.61
C THR A 201 10.05 -22.88 -5.94
N GLN A 202 11.04 -23.59 -6.51
CA GLN A 202 11.64 -24.78 -5.92
C GLN A 202 12.39 -24.46 -4.63
N ILE A 203 13.20 -23.39 -4.60
CA ILE A 203 13.90 -22.93 -3.39
C ILE A 203 12.90 -22.55 -2.30
N SER A 204 11.82 -21.82 -2.62
CA SER A 204 10.78 -21.45 -1.65
C SER A 204 10.04 -22.67 -1.09
N ALA A 205 9.76 -23.68 -1.93
CA ALA A 205 9.19 -24.94 -1.48
C ALA A 205 10.15 -25.72 -0.56
N ALA A 206 11.42 -25.85 -0.97
CA ALA A 206 12.47 -26.49 -0.18
C ALA A 206 12.64 -25.82 1.18
N LEU A 207 12.66 -24.49 1.23
CA LEU A 207 12.74 -23.72 2.48
C LEU A 207 11.55 -23.92 3.41
N ARG A 208 10.32 -23.95 2.87
CA ARG A 208 9.13 -24.28 3.66
C ARG A 208 9.20 -25.69 4.23
N THR A 209 9.70 -26.64 3.44
CA THR A 209 9.91 -28.01 3.89
C THR A 209 10.98 -28.09 4.97
N ILE A 210 12.13 -27.44 4.79
CA ILE A 210 13.21 -27.39 5.80
C ILE A 210 12.71 -26.76 7.10
N ASN A 211 11.96 -25.65 7.04
CA ASN A 211 11.42 -25.02 8.25
C ASN A 211 10.45 -25.93 9.00
N ARG A 212 9.56 -26.64 8.28
CA ARG A 212 8.66 -27.62 8.90
C ARG A 212 9.45 -28.78 9.51
N GLN A 213 10.36 -29.38 8.75
CA GLN A 213 11.16 -30.52 9.19
C GLN A 213 12.15 -30.16 10.29
N SER A 214 12.62 -28.92 10.37
CA SER A 214 13.50 -28.44 11.45
C SER A 214 12.83 -28.53 12.82
N SER A 215 11.51 -28.30 12.88
CA SER A 215 10.73 -28.47 14.12
C SER A 215 10.63 -29.95 14.50
N ASP A 216 10.31 -30.81 13.53
CA ASP A 216 10.19 -32.27 13.75
C ASP A 216 11.55 -32.89 14.14
N LEU A 217 12.63 -32.46 13.49
CA LEU A 217 14.01 -32.88 13.80
C LEU A 217 14.42 -32.44 15.21
N LEU A 218 14.02 -31.24 15.63
CA LEU A 218 14.31 -30.73 16.97
C LEU A 218 13.66 -31.62 18.04
N GLU A 219 12.38 -31.96 17.89
CA GLU A 219 11.64 -32.82 18.82
C GLU A 219 12.29 -34.21 18.96
N ILE A 220 12.66 -34.83 17.83
CA ILE A 220 13.32 -36.14 17.85
C ILE A 220 14.73 -36.02 18.47
N ALA A 221 15.49 -34.96 18.17
CA ALA A 221 16.81 -34.73 18.74
C ALA A 221 16.76 -34.49 20.26
N GLU A 222 15.79 -33.73 20.76
CA GLU A 222 15.54 -33.53 22.20
C GLU A 222 15.16 -34.85 22.88
N THR A 223 14.35 -35.67 22.22
CA THR A 223 13.99 -37.02 22.71
C THR A 223 15.24 -37.91 22.83
N VAL A 224 16.11 -37.91 21.81
CA VAL A 224 17.39 -38.65 21.85
C VAL A 224 18.28 -38.13 22.98
N SER A 225 18.37 -36.81 23.17
CA SER A 225 19.14 -36.19 24.26
C SER A 225 18.60 -36.60 25.63
N SER A 226 17.28 -36.60 25.82
CA SER A 226 16.61 -37.02 27.06
C SER A 226 16.85 -38.50 27.37
N LEU A 227 16.70 -39.38 26.36
CA LEU A 227 16.98 -40.81 26.52
C LEU A 227 18.44 -41.06 26.92
N LYS A 228 19.39 -40.37 26.30
CA LYS A 228 20.83 -40.48 26.63
C LYS A 228 21.14 -40.00 28.04
N LEU A 229 20.48 -38.95 28.52
CA LEU A 229 20.59 -38.49 29.90
C LEU A 229 20.03 -39.52 30.90
N GLN A 230 18.86 -40.09 30.63
CA GLN A 230 18.23 -41.10 31.49
C GLN A 230 19.03 -42.40 31.58
N GLN A 231 19.71 -42.77 30.50
CA GLN A 231 20.53 -43.98 30.40
C GLN A 231 21.92 -43.84 31.06
N GLY A 232 22.27 -42.66 31.57
CA GLY A 232 23.59 -42.41 32.15
C GLY A 232 24.73 -42.51 31.12
N ALA A 233 24.47 -42.07 29.88
CA ALA A 233 25.44 -42.10 28.79
C ALA A 233 26.70 -41.27 29.11
N ALA A 234 27.80 -41.56 28.41
CA ALA A 234 29.06 -40.84 28.63
C ALA A 234 28.90 -39.33 28.34
N PRO A 235 29.64 -38.44 29.03
CA PRO A 235 29.56 -36.99 28.81
C PRO A 235 29.75 -36.55 27.35
N THR A 236 30.57 -37.28 26.58
CA THR A 236 30.78 -37.04 25.15
C THR A 236 29.53 -37.33 24.32
N GLU A 237 28.75 -38.37 24.67
CA GLU A 237 27.50 -38.71 23.99
C GLU A 237 26.38 -37.73 24.34
N ILE A 238 26.31 -37.27 25.59
CA ILE A 238 25.37 -36.22 26.03
C ILE A 238 25.68 -34.91 25.29
N SER A 239 26.96 -34.53 25.20
CA SER A 239 27.37 -33.33 24.45
C SER A 239 27.03 -33.44 22.96
N ALA A 240 27.28 -34.60 22.34
CA ALA A 240 26.92 -34.87 20.95
C ALA A 240 25.41 -34.78 20.71
N ALA A 241 24.58 -35.32 21.60
CA ALA A 241 23.13 -35.19 21.50
C ALA A 241 22.66 -33.73 21.65
N GLY A 242 23.26 -32.96 22.55
CA GLY A 242 23.02 -31.51 22.66
C GLY A 242 23.48 -30.72 21.42
N GLN A 243 24.57 -31.13 20.78
CA GLN A 243 25.02 -30.53 19.52
C GLN A 243 24.02 -30.80 18.37
N LEU A 244 23.39 -31.97 18.31
CA LEU A 244 22.33 -32.25 17.33
C LEU A 244 21.15 -31.27 17.49
N VAL A 245 20.70 -31.03 18.72
CA VAL A 245 19.63 -30.05 19.03
C VAL A 245 19.99 -28.64 18.56
N MET A 246 21.23 -28.21 18.80
CA MET A 246 21.68 -26.90 18.32
C MET A 246 21.79 -26.85 16.79
N LEU A 247 22.28 -27.92 16.17
CA LEU A 247 22.43 -28.01 14.72
C LEU A 247 21.08 -27.99 13.98
N THR A 248 20.01 -28.62 14.52
CA THR A 248 18.68 -28.53 13.89
C THR A 248 18.23 -27.07 13.77
N GLN A 249 18.37 -26.30 14.84
CA GLN A 249 18.01 -24.88 14.88
C GLN A 249 18.90 -24.04 13.95
N ARG A 250 20.22 -24.31 13.92
CA ARG A 250 21.17 -23.57 13.08
C ARG A 250 20.98 -23.86 11.59
N ILE A 251 20.62 -25.08 11.22
CA ILE A 251 20.27 -25.46 9.83
C ILE A 251 19.04 -24.67 9.37
N GLY A 252 17.97 -24.63 10.17
CA GLY A 252 16.77 -23.86 9.86
C GLY A 252 17.05 -22.36 9.71
N LYS A 253 17.84 -21.80 10.64
CA LYS A 253 18.27 -20.39 10.57
C LYS A 253 19.10 -20.09 9.31
N SER A 254 20.13 -20.89 9.04
CA SER A 254 21.04 -20.69 7.90
C SER A 254 20.30 -20.82 6.57
N ALA A 255 19.31 -21.71 6.49
CA ALA A 255 18.45 -21.82 5.31
C ALA A 255 17.58 -20.57 5.10
N ASN A 256 17.06 -19.94 6.17
CA ASN A 256 16.27 -18.71 6.06
C ASN A 256 17.09 -17.48 5.63
N GLU A 257 18.40 -17.45 5.84
CA GLU A 257 19.26 -16.33 5.40
C GLU A 257 19.27 -16.14 3.88
N PHE A 258 18.87 -17.16 3.11
CA PHE A 258 18.71 -17.10 1.65
C PHE A 258 17.53 -16.23 1.20
N LEU A 259 16.58 -15.93 2.09
CA LEU A 259 15.41 -15.09 1.81
C LEU A 259 15.62 -13.61 2.15
N THR A 260 16.76 -13.24 2.73
CA THR A 260 17.03 -11.85 3.12
C THR A 260 17.06 -10.91 1.91
N THR A 261 16.69 -9.65 2.16
CA THR A 261 16.60 -8.60 1.14
C THR A 261 17.98 -8.15 0.64
N GLU A 262 19.02 -8.34 1.45
CA GLU A 262 20.39 -7.87 1.18
C GLU A 262 21.22 -8.81 0.27
N GLY A 263 20.64 -9.95 -0.13
CA GLY A 263 21.28 -10.92 -1.01
C GLY A 263 21.62 -12.24 -0.33
N VAL A 264 22.30 -13.13 -1.04
CA VAL A 264 22.68 -14.44 -0.49
C VAL A 264 23.98 -14.26 0.29
N ASN A 265 23.92 -14.41 1.62
CA ASN A 265 25.11 -14.37 2.48
C ASN A 265 26.02 -15.58 2.17
N PRO A 266 27.25 -15.39 1.64
CA PRO A 266 28.16 -16.50 1.33
C PRO A 266 28.53 -17.34 2.56
N GLU A 267 28.52 -16.74 3.74
CA GLU A 267 28.77 -17.43 5.01
C GLU A 267 27.63 -18.40 5.34
N ALA A 268 26.37 -17.98 5.14
CA ALA A 268 25.20 -18.84 5.36
C ALA A 268 25.21 -20.07 4.46
N VAL A 269 25.67 -19.92 3.22
CA VAL A 269 25.82 -21.02 2.25
C VAL A 269 26.82 -22.06 2.78
N PHE A 270 27.98 -21.60 3.22
CA PHE A 270 29.02 -22.47 3.76
C PHE A 270 28.57 -23.14 5.06
N LEU A 271 28.00 -22.37 5.99
CA LEU A 271 27.51 -22.86 7.28
C LEU A 271 26.42 -23.92 7.10
N LEU A 272 25.45 -23.69 6.22
CA LEU A 272 24.40 -24.68 5.93
C LEU A 272 25.00 -26.02 5.48
N GLY A 273 25.95 -26.00 4.54
CA GLY A 273 26.64 -27.22 4.10
C GLY A 273 27.42 -27.91 5.21
N LYS A 274 28.16 -27.14 6.01
CA LYS A 274 28.92 -27.65 7.16
C LYS A 274 28.02 -28.28 8.23
N ASP A 275 26.91 -27.64 8.54
CA ASP A 275 25.98 -28.07 9.58
C ASP A 275 25.26 -29.36 9.22
N LEU A 276 24.84 -29.49 7.95
CA LEU A 276 24.28 -30.74 7.44
C LEU A 276 25.27 -31.90 7.57
N ASN A 277 26.54 -31.69 7.19
CA ASN A 277 27.55 -32.73 7.33
C ASN A 277 27.82 -33.09 8.79
N SER A 278 27.99 -32.07 9.64
CA SER A 278 28.23 -32.26 11.09
C SER A 278 27.06 -32.99 11.75
N PHE A 279 25.83 -32.65 11.40
CA PHE A 279 24.63 -33.31 11.92
C PHE A 279 24.62 -34.80 11.55
N LYS A 280 24.90 -35.12 10.29
CA LYS A 280 24.95 -36.50 9.80
C LYS A 280 26.03 -37.32 10.50
N GLU A 281 27.23 -36.78 10.62
CA GLU A 281 28.36 -37.46 11.26
C GLU A 281 28.09 -37.74 12.74
N ILE A 282 27.53 -36.76 13.47
CA ILE A 282 27.18 -36.93 14.88
C ILE A 282 26.03 -37.94 15.05
N ALA A 283 24.98 -37.85 14.25
CA ALA A 283 23.83 -38.76 14.34
C ALA A 283 24.22 -40.21 14.03
N LEU A 284 25.04 -40.44 12.99
CA LEU A 284 25.59 -41.77 12.68
C LEU A 284 26.59 -42.24 13.75
N GLY A 285 27.40 -41.34 14.30
CA GLY A 285 28.32 -41.65 15.39
C GLY A 285 27.61 -42.07 16.68
N LEU A 286 26.48 -41.45 17.00
CA LEU A 286 25.62 -41.87 18.12
C LEU A 286 24.89 -43.21 17.84
N GLN A 287 24.56 -43.50 16.59
CA GLN A 287 23.86 -44.74 16.20
C GLN A 287 24.81 -45.96 16.14
N ASN A 288 25.95 -45.80 15.47
CA ASN A 288 26.85 -46.89 15.06
C ASN A 288 28.22 -46.86 15.75
N GLY A 289 28.56 -45.75 16.42
CA GLY A 289 29.88 -45.49 16.98
C GLY A 289 30.77 -44.71 16.00
N SER A 290 31.66 -43.87 16.53
CA SER A 290 32.67 -43.14 15.76
C SER A 290 33.96 -43.00 16.60
N PRO A 291 35.09 -43.59 16.15
CA PRO A 291 36.37 -43.43 16.83
C PRO A 291 36.87 -41.97 16.82
N GLU A 292 36.59 -41.25 15.74
CA GLU A 292 37.01 -39.85 15.54
C GLU A 292 36.29 -38.90 16.49
N LEU A 293 34.98 -39.10 16.70
CA LEU A 293 34.16 -38.32 17.63
C LEU A 293 34.18 -38.88 19.05
N ARG A 294 34.89 -40.00 19.29
CA ARG A 294 34.91 -40.73 20.58
C ARG A 294 33.51 -41.11 21.07
N LEU A 295 32.67 -41.59 20.16
CA LEU A 295 31.30 -42.05 20.42
C LEU A 295 31.24 -43.58 20.39
N GLY A 296 30.64 -44.19 21.41
CA GLY A 296 30.59 -45.64 21.58
C GLY A 296 29.49 -46.33 20.77
N GLY A 297 28.53 -45.56 20.27
CA GLY A 297 27.36 -46.06 19.56
C GLY A 297 26.32 -46.63 20.51
N THR A 298 25.04 -46.41 20.21
CA THR A 298 23.95 -46.83 21.09
C THR A 298 23.63 -48.31 20.92
N LYS A 299 23.48 -49.04 22.03
CA LYS A 299 23.01 -50.45 22.02
C LYS A 299 21.54 -50.57 22.44
N GLU A 300 20.95 -49.54 23.05
CA GLU A 300 19.53 -49.58 23.42
C GLU A 300 18.61 -49.52 22.20
N PRO A 301 17.61 -50.43 22.10
CA PRO A 301 16.67 -50.47 20.98
C PRO A 301 15.90 -49.16 20.79
N GLN A 302 15.42 -48.56 21.89
CA GLN A 302 14.60 -47.33 21.84
C GLN A 302 15.38 -46.12 21.32
N THR A 303 16.62 -45.93 21.77
CA THR A 303 17.48 -44.84 21.30
C THR A 303 17.87 -45.04 19.83
N ARG A 304 18.11 -46.30 19.43
CA ARG A 304 18.41 -46.65 18.03
C ARG A 304 17.24 -46.37 17.09
N GLU A 305 16.02 -46.70 17.50
CA GLU A 305 14.79 -46.39 16.73
C GLU A 305 14.60 -44.89 16.53
N ARG A 306 14.80 -44.08 17.57
CA ARG A 306 14.70 -42.62 17.47
C ARG A 306 15.80 -42.01 16.60
N LEU A 307 17.02 -42.52 16.68
CA LEU A 307 18.12 -42.11 15.78
C LEU A 307 17.85 -42.49 14.32
N ASP A 308 17.22 -43.63 14.06
CA ASP A 308 16.84 -44.04 12.70
C ASP A 308 15.76 -43.13 12.10
N ALA A 309 14.75 -42.79 12.90
CA ALA A 309 13.74 -41.79 12.54
C ALA A 309 14.37 -40.41 12.29
N LEU A 310 15.31 -39.99 13.15
CA LEU A 310 16.05 -38.73 13.01
C LEU A 310 16.85 -38.69 11.69
N LEU A 311 17.61 -39.74 11.40
CA LEU A 311 18.42 -39.86 10.19
C LEU A 311 17.55 -39.89 8.92
N THR A 312 16.43 -40.59 8.95
CA THR A 312 15.48 -40.64 7.83
C THR A 312 14.90 -39.26 7.52
N MET A 313 14.44 -38.53 8.55
CA MET A 313 13.92 -37.17 8.40
C MET A 313 15.03 -36.19 7.97
N PHE A 314 16.23 -36.37 8.52
CA PHE A 314 17.38 -35.53 8.18
C PHE A 314 17.80 -35.71 6.72
N GLU A 315 17.80 -36.93 6.19
CA GLU A 315 18.13 -37.17 4.78
C GLU A 315 17.15 -36.46 3.84
N GLN A 316 15.85 -36.42 4.18
CA GLN A 316 14.88 -35.61 3.43
C GLN A 316 15.22 -34.11 3.49
N THR A 317 15.57 -33.60 4.67
CA THR A 317 15.98 -32.20 4.87
C THR A 317 17.26 -31.87 4.08
N ARG A 318 18.23 -32.79 4.07
CA ARG A 318 19.49 -32.67 3.33
C ARG A 318 19.25 -32.60 1.82
N VAL A 319 18.33 -33.39 1.28
CA VAL A 319 17.96 -33.32 -0.15
C VAL A 319 17.39 -31.96 -0.49
N GLN A 320 16.49 -31.41 0.34
CA GLN A 320 15.92 -30.07 0.13
C GLN A 320 17.00 -28.98 0.21
N ALA A 321 17.88 -29.05 1.21
CA ALA A 321 18.97 -28.09 1.35
C ALA A 321 19.98 -28.18 0.19
N SER A 322 20.26 -29.39 -0.31
CA SER A 322 21.11 -29.60 -1.48
C SER A 322 20.50 -28.99 -2.75
N ALA A 323 19.17 -29.03 -2.89
CA ALA A 323 18.49 -28.36 -4.00
C ALA A 323 18.64 -26.83 -3.93
N ILE A 324 18.70 -26.24 -2.74
CA ILE A 324 18.99 -24.80 -2.56
C ILE A 324 20.43 -24.49 -2.95
N LEU A 325 21.39 -25.26 -2.40
CA LEU A 325 22.83 -25.09 -2.66
C LEU A 325 23.18 -25.32 -4.14
N GLY A 326 22.49 -26.23 -4.83
CA GLY A 326 22.71 -26.48 -6.26
C GLY A 326 22.23 -25.37 -7.19
N ASN A 327 21.33 -24.49 -6.71
CA ASN A 327 20.72 -23.43 -7.51
C ASN A 327 21.17 -22.01 -7.13
N LEU A 328 22.29 -21.90 -6.39
CA LEU A 328 22.85 -20.63 -5.90
C LEU A 328 23.03 -19.59 -7.01
N GLN A 329 23.59 -19.99 -8.17
CA GLN A 329 23.87 -19.06 -9.26
C GLN A 329 22.58 -18.42 -9.80
N GLY A 330 21.51 -19.20 -9.93
CA GLY A 330 20.20 -18.70 -10.35
C GLY A 330 19.59 -17.74 -9.33
N LEU A 331 19.69 -18.06 -8.04
CA LEU A 331 19.22 -17.21 -6.96
C LEU A 331 19.99 -15.87 -6.89
N VAL A 332 21.32 -15.92 -7.01
CA VAL A 332 22.18 -14.72 -7.03
C VAL A 332 21.85 -13.84 -8.23
N ALA A 333 21.69 -14.42 -9.42
CA ALA A 333 21.30 -13.67 -10.62
C ALA A 333 19.94 -13.00 -10.46
N ALA A 334 18.95 -13.71 -9.89
CA ALA A 334 17.63 -13.14 -9.61
C ALA A 334 17.67 -12.02 -8.56
N ARG A 335 18.52 -12.15 -7.52
CA ARG A 335 18.71 -11.13 -6.48
C ARG A 335 19.39 -9.88 -7.01
N GLN A 336 20.43 -10.03 -7.85
CA GLN A 336 21.10 -8.91 -8.49
C GLN A 336 20.14 -8.16 -9.44
N ALA A 337 19.32 -8.90 -10.18
CA ALA A 337 18.27 -8.34 -11.02
C ALA A 337 17.20 -7.58 -10.20
N GLN A 338 16.73 -8.16 -9.09
CA GLN A 338 15.81 -7.50 -8.15
C GLN A 338 16.41 -6.19 -7.61
N SER A 339 17.63 -6.25 -7.09
CA SER A 339 18.32 -5.08 -6.52
C SER A 339 18.43 -3.96 -7.54
N SER A 340 18.81 -4.30 -8.78
CA SER A 340 18.89 -3.33 -9.88
C SER A 340 17.52 -2.70 -10.19
N ILE A 341 16.44 -3.51 -10.26
CA ILE A 341 15.07 -2.99 -10.48
C ILE A 341 14.64 -2.03 -9.36
N ILE A 342 14.93 -2.36 -8.10
CA ILE A 342 14.57 -1.52 -6.96
C ILE A 342 15.37 -0.21 -6.99
N ILE A 343 16.68 -0.27 -7.23
CA ILE A 343 17.55 0.91 -7.31
C ILE A 343 17.11 1.84 -8.45
N ASP A 344 16.83 1.27 -9.63
CA ASP A 344 16.45 2.03 -10.83
C ASP A 344 14.99 2.52 -10.77
N SER A 345 14.15 1.96 -9.90
CA SER A 345 12.72 2.32 -9.80
C SER A 345 12.49 3.77 -9.37
N GLU A 346 13.31 4.31 -8.46
CA GLU A 346 13.14 5.67 -7.95
C GLU A 346 13.59 6.75 -8.96
N PRO A 347 14.76 6.64 -9.62
CA PRO A 347 15.11 7.52 -10.74
C PRO A 347 14.10 7.44 -11.89
N LEU A 348 13.59 6.23 -12.20
CA LEU A 348 12.56 6.04 -13.23
C LEU A 348 11.25 6.73 -12.84
N ARG A 349 10.82 6.60 -11.59
CA ARG A 349 9.63 7.27 -11.04
C ARG A 349 9.73 8.78 -11.21
N ARG A 350 10.83 9.40 -10.76
CA ARG A 350 11.05 10.85 -10.87
C ARG A 350 11.09 11.33 -12.32
N GLY A 351 11.72 10.54 -13.20
CA GLY A 351 11.76 10.85 -14.63
C GLY A 351 10.38 10.80 -15.27
N LEU A 352 9.54 9.82 -14.90
CA LEU A 352 8.16 9.71 -15.35
C LEU A 352 7.26 10.79 -14.76
N GLU A 353 7.43 11.18 -13.50
CA GLU A 353 6.72 12.33 -12.89
C GLU A 353 7.05 13.63 -13.59
N THR A 354 8.34 13.88 -13.85
CA THR A 354 8.77 15.08 -14.60
C THR A 354 8.14 15.11 -16.00
N LEU A 355 8.08 13.95 -16.67
CA LEU A 355 7.45 13.83 -17.98
C LEU A 355 5.93 14.05 -17.90
N GLN A 356 5.28 13.50 -16.87
CA GLN A 356 3.85 13.66 -16.61
C GLN A 356 3.50 15.11 -16.33
N ASP A 357 4.28 15.81 -15.51
CA ASP A 357 4.09 17.23 -15.18
C ASP A 357 4.22 18.11 -16.42
N LYS A 358 5.24 17.86 -17.25
CA LYS A 358 5.41 18.59 -18.51
C LYS A 358 4.27 18.32 -19.50
N LEU A 359 3.84 17.06 -19.64
CA LEU A 359 2.69 16.71 -20.49
C LEU A 359 1.38 17.32 -19.94
N SER A 360 1.19 17.30 -18.63
CA SER A 360 0.04 17.90 -17.95
C SER A 360 0.02 19.43 -18.12
N SER A 361 1.18 20.09 -18.09
CA SER A 361 1.28 21.53 -18.37
C SER A 361 0.95 21.91 -19.81
N GLN A 362 1.00 20.95 -20.75
CA GLN A 362 0.56 21.12 -22.14
C GLN A 362 -0.93 20.81 -22.33
N THR A 363 -1.64 20.33 -21.29
CA THR A 363 -3.09 20.11 -21.36
C THR A 363 -3.83 21.44 -21.27
N GLY A 364 -4.39 21.88 -22.41
CA GLY A 364 -5.17 23.12 -22.50
C GLY A 364 -5.29 23.61 -23.95
N LEU A 365 -6.27 24.49 -24.20
CA LEU A 365 -6.33 25.22 -25.45
C LEU A 365 -5.27 26.33 -25.40
N GLY A 366 -4.20 26.19 -26.18
CA GLY A 366 -3.17 27.22 -26.28
C GLY A 366 -3.75 28.59 -26.68
N ILE A 367 -3.12 29.67 -26.23
CA ILE A 367 -3.56 31.05 -26.54
C ILE A 367 -3.68 31.26 -28.07
N GLU A 368 -2.83 30.59 -28.86
CA GLU A 368 -2.91 30.62 -30.32
C GLU A 368 -4.20 30.00 -30.88
N SER A 369 -4.65 28.86 -30.35
CA SER A 369 -5.88 28.22 -30.83
C SER A 369 -7.12 28.97 -30.34
N ILE A 370 -7.10 29.53 -29.12
CA ILE A 370 -8.15 30.42 -28.62
C ILE A 370 -8.20 31.71 -29.47
N ALA A 371 -7.06 32.32 -29.77
CA ALA A 371 -6.99 33.51 -30.62
C ALA A 371 -7.47 33.22 -32.05
N ALA A 372 -7.09 32.08 -32.63
CA ALA A 372 -7.58 31.67 -33.96
C ALA A 372 -9.09 31.44 -33.98
N LEU A 373 -9.65 30.81 -32.94
CA LEU A 373 -11.10 30.62 -32.78
C LEU A 373 -11.83 31.97 -32.62
N LEU A 374 -11.28 32.90 -31.83
CA LEU A 374 -11.83 34.25 -31.64
C LEU A 374 -11.78 35.08 -32.93
N VAL A 375 -10.67 35.05 -33.67
CA VAL A 375 -10.53 35.77 -34.95
C VAL A 375 -11.49 35.19 -35.99
N ALA A 376 -11.61 33.87 -36.09
CA ALA A 376 -12.58 33.23 -37.00
C ALA A 376 -14.03 33.55 -36.61
N ALA A 377 -14.36 33.57 -35.31
CA ALA A 377 -15.68 33.94 -34.81
C ALA A 377 -16.01 35.41 -35.08
N LEU A 378 -15.08 36.34 -34.83
CA LEU A 378 -15.24 37.78 -35.12
C LEU A 378 -15.38 38.03 -36.62
N PHE A 379 -14.62 37.33 -37.46
CA PHE A 379 -14.74 37.43 -38.91
C PHE A 379 -16.10 36.92 -39.40
N GLY A 380 -16.57 35.77 -38.89
CA GLY A 380 -17.91 35.24 -39.17
C GLY A 380 -19.02 36.20 -38.73
N LEU A 381 -18.89 36.80 -37.53
CA LEU A 381 -19.83 37.81 -37.02
C LEU A 381 -19.86 39.07 -37.92
N SER A 382 -18.70 39.55 -38.37
CA SER A 382 -18.61 40.70 -39.28
C SER A 382 -19.27 40.43 -40.63
N CYS A 383 -19.13 39.21 -41.17
CA CYS A 383 -19.80 38.78 -42.39
C CYS A 383 -21.32 38.71 -42.21
N ALA A 384 -21.79 38.20 -41.06
CA ALA A 384 -23.22 38.14 -40.74
C ALA A 384 -23.85 39.55 -40.61
N ILE A 385 -23.14 40.49 -39.97
CA ILE A 385 -23.57 41.90 -39.87
C ILE A 385 -23.60 42.58 -41.25
N ALA A 386 -22.62 42.31 -42.11
CA ALA A 386 -22.59 42.84 -43.48
C ALA A 386 -23.74 42.29 -44.35
N ILE A 387 -24.08 41.00 -44.21
CA ILE A 387 -25.25 40.39 -44.87
C ILE A 387 -26.55 41.06 -44.39
N ALA A 388 -26.70 41.28 -43.08
CA ALA A 388 -27.86 41.97 -42.52
C ALA A 388 -28.00 43.41 -43.05
N ARG A 389 -26.88 44.15 -43.21
CA ARG A 389 -26.90 45.49 -43.81
C ARG A 389 -27.27 45.49 -45.29
N VAL A 390 -26.79 44.51 -46.06
CA VAL A 390 -27.16 44.37 -47.49
C VAL A 390 -28.65 44.05 -47.65
N GLN A 391 -29.23 43.20 -46.80
CA GLN A 391 -30.67 42.93 -46.79
C GLN A 391 -31.50 44.17 -46.42
N LEU A 392 -31.04 44.99 -45.47
CA LEU A 392 -31.69 46.24 -45.08
C LEU A 392 -31.63 47.32 -46.17
N GLN A 393 -30.62 47.32 -47.04
CA GLN A 393 -30.53 48.24 -48.19
C GLN A 393 -31.34 47.77 -49.40
N ASP A 394 -31.33 46.47 -49.71
CA ASP A 394 -32.11 45.86 -50.80
C ASP A 394 -33.63 45.90 -50.51
N SER A 395 -34.02 45.76 -49.24
CA SER A 395 -35.40 45.96 -48.77
C SER A 395 -35.91 47.39 -48.97
N ARG A 396 -35.05 48.41 -48.97
CA ARG A 396 -35.42 49.81 -49.22
C ARG A 396 -35.56 50.12 -50.72
N GLN A 397 -34.89 49.38 -51.61
CA GLN A 397 -35.04 49.56 -53.07
C GLN A 397 -36.24 48.79 -53.65
N ARG A 398 -36.64 47.65 -53.06
CA ARG A 398 -37.85 46.92 -53.50
C ARG A 398 -39.17 47.62 -53.17
N GLN A 399 -39.15 48.65 -52.34
CA GLN A 399 -40.33 49.49 -52.07
C GLN A 399 -40.62 50.55 -53.16
N LEU A 400 -39.68 50.81 -54.07
CA LEU A 400 -39.84 51.83 -55.14
C LEU A 400 -40.10 51.25 -56.55
N LEU A 401 -40.10 49.92 -56.70
CA LEU A 401 -40.41 49.23 -57.97
C LEU A 401 -41.84 48.65 -58.03
N ALA A 402 -42.60 48.71 -56.94
CA ALA A 402 -44.03 48.37 -56.95
C ALA A 402 -44.94 49.53 -57.40
N GLU A 403 -44.41 50.76 -57.53
CA GLU A 403 -45.17 51.95 -57.96
C GLU A 403 -45.19 52.17 -59.48
N ARG A 404 -44.43 51.40 -60.29
CA ARG A 404 -44.38 51.57 -61.76
C ARG A 404 -45.30 50.63 -62.56
N GLN A 405 -46.00 49.69 -61.92
CA GLN A 405 -47.04 48.87 -62.56
C GLN A 405 -48.47 49.38 -62.28
N GLN A 406 -48.61 50.64 -61.83
CA GLN A 406 -49.91 51.25 -61.50
C GLN A 406 -50.46 52.21 -62.58
N ILE A 407 -50.00 52.11 -63.83
CA ILE A 407 -50.45 53.03 -64.90
C ILE A 407 -51.27 52.34 -66.01
N GLU A 408 -51.66 51.07 -65.83
CA GLU A 408 -52.56 50.38 -66.79
C GLU A 408 -53.87 49.85 -66.17
N ALA A 409 -54.24 50.34 -64.98
CA ALA A 409 -55.50 49.99 -64.32
C ALA A 409 -56.32 51.23 -63.89
N ARG A 410 -56.33 52.29 -64.70
CA ARG A 410 -57.21 53.47 -64.52
C ARG A 410 -58.32 53.53 -65.58
N SER A 411 -59.04 52.44 -65.77
CA SER A 411 -60.26 52.41 -66.59
C SER A 411 -61.40 51.59 -65.97
N GLN A 412 -61.48 51.49 -64.64
CA GLN A 412 -62.70 51.09 -63.94
C GLN A 412 -62.84 51.87 -62.62
N GLU A 413 -62.79 53.19 -62.74
CA GLU A 413 -63.25 54.09 -61.71
C GLU A 413 -64.77 54.19 -61.87
N HIS A 414 -65.55 53.42 -61.09
CA HIS A 414 -66.86 53.85 -60.57
C HIS A 414 -67.56 52.91 -59.56
N ASP A 415 -67.02 51.74 -59.21
CA ASP A 415 -67.64 50.86 -58.17
C ASP A 415 -66.93 50.88 -56.78
N ALA A 416 -65.76 51.52 -56.64
CA ALA A 416 -64.96 51.49 -55.41
C ALA A 416 -65.36 52.48 -54.30
N LYS A 417 -66.38 53.33 -54.51
CA LYS A 417 -66.81 54.32 -53.50
C LYS A 417 -67.76 53.79 -52.43
N ARG A 418 -68.32 52.58 -52.57
CA ARG A 418 -69.17 51.97 -51.52
C ARG A 418 -68.43 50.98 -50.61
N VAL A 419 -67.30 50.45 -51.06
CA VAL A 419 -66.48 49.48 -50.31
C VAL A 419 -65.46 50.18 -49.39
N ASN A 420 -64.98 51.38 -49.76
CA ASN A 420 -63.99 52.11 -48.96
C ASN A 420 -64.57 52.66 -47.64
N ASP A 421 -65.78 53.22 -47.64
CA ASP A 421 -66.41 53.74 -46.42
C ASP A 421 -66.77 52.62 -45.43
N ALA A 422 -67.20 51.45 -45.94
CA ALA A 422 -67.44 50.25 -45.13
C ALA A 422 -66.14 49.66 -44.55
N ASN A 423 -65.07 49.61 -45.36
CA ASN A 423 -63.74 49.18 -44.90
C ASN A 423 -63.14 50.14 -43.87
N GLN A 424 -63.32 51.46 -44.02
CA GLN A 424 -62.85 52.45 -43.04
C GLN A 424 -63.59 52.32 -41.70
N ALA A 425 -64.90 52.10 -41.74
CA ALA A 425 -65.69 51.86 -40.52
C ALA A 425 -65.29 50.53 -39.83
N ALA A 426 -65.04 49.47 -40.60
CA ALA A 426 -64.60 48.17 -40.09
C ALA A 426 -63.19 48.25 -39.46
N ILE A 427 -62.25 48.97 -40.09
CA ILE A 427 -60.90 49.20 -39.56
C ILE A 427 -60.96 50.03 -38.26
N LEU A 428 -61.80 51.08 -38.18
CA LEU A 428 -61.93 51.89 -36.97
C LEU A 428 -62.54 51.11 -35.79
N ARG A 429 -63.45 50.17 -36.05
CA ARG A 429 -63.96 49.27 -35.01
C ARG A 429 -62.87 48.31 -34.53
N LEU A 430 -62.18 47.64 -35.44
CA LEU A 430 -61.06 46.76 -35.10
C LEU A 430 -59.98 47.53 -34.32
N MET A 431 -59.61 48.74 -34.73
CA MET A 431 -58.64 49.56 -33.99
C MET A 431 -59.09 49.89 -32.56
N ASN A 432 -60.37 50.20 -32.34
CA ASN A 432 -60.92 50.43 -30.99
C ASN A 432 -60.93 49.14 -30.16
N GLU A 433 -61.32 48.00 -30.74
CA GLU A 433 -61.32 46.69 -30.07
C GLU A 433 -59.91 46.23 -29.70
N LEU A 434 -58.91 46.57 -30.52
CA LEU A 434 -57.50 46.26 -30.25
C LEU A 434 -56.81 47.23 -29.31
N GLN A 435 -57.38 48.41 -29.05
CA GLN A 435 -56.80 49.39 -28.13
C GLN A 435 -56.75 48.83 -26.70
N THR A 436 -57.82 48.17 -26.24
CA THR A 436 -57.85 47.54 -24.89
C THR A 436 -56.90 46.35 -24.79
N VAL A 437 -56.70 45.60 -25.88
CA VAL A 437 -55.73 44.50 -25.96
C VAL A 437 -54.29 45.05 -25.86
N ALA A 438 -54.00 46.17 -26.52
CA ALA A 438 -52.70 46.84 -26.44
C ALA A 438 -52.40 47.42 -25.04
N GLU A 439 -53.43 47.73 -24.26
CA GLU A 439 -53.31 48.15 -22.86
C GLU A 439 -53.03 46.98 -21.89
N GLY A 440 -53.09 45.73 -22.38
CA GLY A 440 -52.81 44.51 -21.63
C GLY A 440 -54.05 43.73 -21.20
N ASP A 441 -55.25 44.15 -21.62
CA ASP A 441 -56.47 43.41 -21.32
C ASP A 441 -56.68 42.30 -22.36
N LEU A 442 -56.09 41.14 -22.10
CA LEU A 442 -56.19 40.02 -23.02
C LEU A 442 -57.56 39.34 -22.93
N THR A 443 -58.47 39.68 -22.01
CA THR A 443 -59.81 39.04 -21.95
C THR A 443 -60.75 39.49 -23.06
N GLN A 444 -60.37 40.53 -23.81
CA GLN A 444 -61.13 41.08 -24.91
C GLN A 444 -60.86 40.30 -26.21
N GLU A 445 -61.87 40.19 -27.06
CA GLU A 445 -61.79 39.55 -28.37
C GLU A 445 -62.30 40.52 -29.44
N ALA A 446 -61.63 40.56 -30.58
CA ALA A 446 -62.06 41.33 -31.74
C ALA A 446 -63.26 40.64 -32.41
N THR A 447 -64.25 41.42 -32.83
CA THR A 447 -65.46 40.91 -33.46
C THR A 447 -65.15 40.42 -34.87
N VAL A 448 -65.32 39.11 -35.14
CA VAL A 448 -65.11 38.53 -36.49
C VAL A 448 -66.34 38.79 -37.36
N THR A 449 -66.18 39.59 -38.41
CA THR A 449 -67.22 39.92 -39.40
C THR A 449 -66.92 39.26 -40.76
N GLU A 450 -67.88 39.23 -41.70
CA GLU A 450 -67.67 38.69 -43.07
C GLU A 450 -66.93 39.66 -44.02
N ASP A 451 -66.53 40.84 -43.53
CA ASP A 451 -65.81 41.84 -44.31
C ASP A 451 -64.29 41.58 -44.36
N ILE A 452 -63.56 42.42 -45.09
CA ILE A 452 -62.11 42.29 -45.30
C ILE A 452 -61.32 42.31 -43.97
N THR A 453 -61.87 42.89 -42.90
CA THR A 453 -61.22 42.94 -41.59
C THR A 453 -61.47 41.70 -40.73
N GLY A 454 -62.45 40.86 -41.07
CA GLY A 454 -62.78 39.62 -40.35
C GLY A 454 -61.62 38.63 -40.25
N ALA A 455 -60.88 38.41 -41.35
CA ALA A 455 -59.70 37.55 -41.33
C ALA A 455 -58.55 38.11 -40.47
N ILE A 456 -58.48 39.44 -40.33
CA ILE A 456 -57.52 40.12 -39.45
C ILE A 456 -57.96 39.97 -38.00
N ALA A 457 -59.25 40.17 -37.70
CA ALA A 457 -59.82 39.96 -36.36
C ALA A 457 -59.60 38.52 -35.87
N ASP A 458 -59.81 37.52 -36.73
CA ASP A 458 -59.56 36.10 -36.42
C ASP A 458 -58.08 35.81 -36.13
N SER A 459 -57.16 36.33 -36.97
CA SER A 459 -55.72 36.19 -36.75
C SER A 459 -55.24 36.89 -35.46
N VAL A 460 -55.87 38.01 -35.11
CA VAL A 460 -55.57 38.73 -33.87
C VAL A 460 -56.14 38.00 -32.65
N ASN A 461 -57.34 37.44 -32.73
CA ASN A 461 -57.91 36.58 -31.67
C ASN A 461 -57.05 35.34 -31.43
N TYR A 462 -56.57 34.70 -32.49
CA TYR A 462 -55.61 33.60 -32.37
C TYR A 462 -54.32 34.05 -31.66
N THR A 463 -53.80 35.24 -32.00
CA THR A 463 -52.62 35.81 -31.33
C THR A 463 -52.90 36.15 -29.87
N ILE A 464 -54.08 36.68 -29.53
CA ILE A 464 -54.50 36.97 -28.16
C ILE A 464 -54.57 35.69 -27.34
N GLU A 465 -55.12 34.61 -27.90
CA GLU A 465 -55.20 33.31 -27.23
C GLU A 465 -53.81 32.70 -26.98
N GLU A 466 -52.92 32.72 -27.98
CA GLU A 466 -51.53 32.30 -27.80
C GLU A 466 -50.79 33.16 -26.75
N LEU A 467 -51.06 34.48 -26.71
CA LEU A 467 -50.53 35.37 -25.68
C LEU A 467 -51.11 35.07 -24.29
N ARG A 468 -52.40 34.78 -24.15
CA ARG A 468 -53.03 34.35 -22.89
C ARG A 468 -52.35 33.09 -22.36
N GLN A 469 -52.17 32.08 -23.21
CA GLN A 469 -51.50 30.84 -22.85
C GLN A 469 -50.04 31.08 -22.45
N LEU A 470 -49.31 31.92 -23.18
CA LEU A 470 -47.94 32.28 -22.86
C LEU A 470 -47.85 33.01 -21.51
N VAL A 471 -48.68 34.02 -21.27
CA VAL A 471 -48.73 34.76 -19.99
C VAL A 471 -49.08 33.83 -18.84
N GLY A 472 -50.07 32.95 -19.00
CA GLY A 472 -50.44 31.95 -17.99
C GLY A 472 -49.29 30.97 -17.69
N ASN A 473 -48.58 30.51 -18.72
CA ASN A 473 -47.40 29.65 -18.56
C ASN A 473 -46.26 30.38 -17.84
N VAL A 474 -46.04 31.66 -18.12
CA VAL A 474 -45.03 32.49 -17.44
C VAL A 474 -45.40 32.72 -15.97
N GLN A 475 -46.66 33.05 -15.65
CA GLN A 475 -47.12 33.20 -14.27
C GLN A 475 -46.97 31.91 -13.46
N ASN A 476 -47.36 30.77 -14.03
CA ASN A 476 -47.20 29.45 -13.42
C ASN A 476 -45.72 29.10 -13.19
N THR A 477 -44.86 29.38 -14.17
CA THR A 477 -43.41 29.14 -14.07
C THR A 477 -42.78 30.03 -13.00
N ALA A 478 -43.11 31.33 -12.95
CA ALA A 478 -42.62 32.26 -11.94
C ALA A 478 -43.03 31.84 -10.52
N SER A 479 -44.28 31.38 -10.33
CA SER A 479 -44.77 30.83 -9.06
C SER A 479 -43.99 29.58 -8.63
N ARG A 480 -43.75 28.65 -9.56
CA ARG A 480 -42.95 27.44 -9.30
C ARG A 480 -41.49 27.77 -8.95
N VAL A 481 -40.91 28.78 -9.60
CA VAL A 481 -39.56 29.27 -9.26
C VAL A 481 -39.56 29.82 -7.83
N ALA A 482 -40.50 30.70 -7.48
CA ALA A 482 -40.60 31.29 -6.14
C ALA A 482 -40.77 30.23 -5.02
N GLN A 483 -41.60 29.20 -5.26
CA GLN A 483 -41.77 28.10 -4.31
C GLN A 483 -40.48 27.27 -4.17
N THR A 484 -39.79 27.03 -5.29
CA THR A 484 -38.54 26.26 -5.29
C THR A 484 -37.42 27.04 -4.60
N THR A 485 -37.28 28.34 -4.85
CA THR A 485 -36.29 29.20 -4.19
C THR A 485 -36.52 29.27 -2.69
N ALA A 486 -37.77 29.44 -2.22
CA ALA A 486 -38.07 29.43 -0.78
C ALA A 486 -37.66 28.12 -0.08
N ARG A 487 -37.88 26.97 -0.75
CA ARG A 487 -37.44 25.68 -0.24
C ARG A 487 -35.91 25.57 -0.19
N VAL A 488 -35.21 26.01 -1.23
CA VAL A 488 -33.74 26.00 -1.26
C VAL A 488 -33.16 26.95 -0.20
N GLU A 489 -33.79 28.09 0.07
CA GLU A 489 -33.39 29.02 1.14
C GLU A 489 -33.50 28.37 2.53
N ASN A 490 -34.60 27.68 2.80
CA ASN A 490 -34.78 26.93 4.06
C ASN A 490 -33.69 25.86 4.22
N THR A 491 -33.49 25.03 3.20
CA THR A 491 -32.44 23.98 3.23
C THR A 491 -31.05 24.58 3.38
N SER A 492 -30.76 25.73 2.75
CA SER A 492 -29.48 26.42 2.91
C SER A 492 -29.27 26.93 4.34
N THR A 493 -30.34 27.41 5.00
CA THR A 493 -30.29 27.86 6.39
C THR A 493 -30.03 26.71 7.35
N GLU A 494 -30.72 25.58 7.16
CA GLU A 494 -30.48 24.34 7.92
C GLU A 494 -29.05 23.84 7.73
N LEU A 495 -28.55 23.83 6.50
CA LEU A 495 -27.20 23.37 6.18
C LEU A 495 -26.12 24.29 6.78
N LEU A 496 -26.36 25.60 6.84
CA LEU A 496 -25.47 26.55 7.53
C LEU A 496 -25.41 26.29 9.05
N ALA A 497 -26.57 26.03 9.68
CA ALA A 497 -26.63 25.69 11.10
C ALA A 497 -25.89 24.37 11.37
N ALA A 498 -26.14 23.34 10.56
CA ALA A 498 -25.45 22.05 10.66
C ALA A 498 -23.94 22.17 10.46
N SER A 499 -23.50 22.97 9.47
CA SER A 499 -22.06 23.20 9.23
C SER A 499 -21.40 23.90 10.41
N THR A 500 -22.10 24.83 11.07
CA THR A 500 -21.58 25.55 12.24
C THR A 500 -21.41 24.62 13.44
N GLU A 501 -22.40 23.75 13.68
CA GLU A 501 -22.31 22.71 14.72
C GLU A 501 -21.17 21.74 14.43
N GLN A 502 -21.07 21.26 13.19
CA GLN A 502 -20.00 20.36 12.77
C GLN A 502 -18.61 20.99 12.97
N LEU A 503 -18.43 22.29 12.71
CA LEU A 503 -17.18 23.00 13.01
C LEU A 503 -16.85 23.03 14.50
N HIS A 504 -17.86 23.05 15.38
CA HIS A 504 -17.65 22.96 16.83
C HIS A 504 -17.15 21.56 17.21
N GLU A 505 -17.83 20.51 16.76
CA GLU A 505 -17.44 19.11 17.01
C GLU A 505 -16.05 18.78 16.46
N ILE A 506 -15.71 19.29 15.27
CA ILE A 506 -14.38 19.12 14.65
C ILE A 506 -13.28 19.73 15.54
N ARG A 507 -13.51 20.92 16.12
CA ARG A 507 -12.53 21.56 17.01
C ARG A 507 -12.32 20.75 18.30
N GLU A 508 -13.40 20.29 18.92
CA GLU A 508 -13.34 19.48 20.14
C GLU A 508 -12.61 18.15 19.88
N THR A 509 -12.93 17.50 18.76
CA THR A 509 -12.28 16.27 18.32
C THR A 509 -10.78 16.51 18.06
N GLY A 510 -10.44 17.62 17.38
CA GLY A 510 -9.06 18.01 17.11
C GLY A 510 -8.24 18.19 18.38
N GLN A 511 -8.80 18.88 19.38
CA GLN A 511 -8.14 19.04 20.68
C GLN A 511 -7.95 17.70 21.40
N SER A 512 -8.97 16.85 21.39
CA SER A 512 -8.91 15.53 22.02
C SER A 512 -7.82 14.64 21.40
N VAL A 513 -7.62 14.72 20.09
CA VAL A 513 -6.56 14.00 19.37
C VAL A 513 -5.17 14.52 19.72
N LEU A 514 -5.00 15.84 19.87
CA LEU A 514 -3.74 16.44 20.33
C LEU A 514 -3.40 16.04 21.76
N ASP A 515 -4.38 16.07 22.67
CA ASP A 515 -4.23 15.60 24.04
C ASP A 515 -3.85 14.10 24.09
N MET A 516 -4.47 13.29 23.24
CA MET A 516 -4.14 11.87 23.07
C MET A 516 -2.68 11.69 22.62
N ALA A 517 -2.23 12.40 21.59
CA ALA A 517 -0.84 12.35 21.12
C ALA A 517 0.15 12.72 22.25
N SER A 518 -0.17 13.75 23.05
CA SER A 518 0.64 14.13 24.21
C SER A 518 0.71 13.01 25.27
N ARG A 519 -0.42 12.38 25.60
CA ARG A 519 -0.45 11.26 26.57
C ARG A 519 0.32 10.05 26.09
N ILE A 520 0.25 9.74 24.79
CA ILE A 520 1.01 8.64 24.19
C ILE A 520 2.52 8.89 24.30
N ASN A 521 2.98 10.13 24.12
CA ASN A 521 4.39 10.48 24.35
C ASN A 521 4.82 10.24 25.80
N VAL A 522 3.97 10.56 26.78
CA VAL A 522 4.22 10.27 28.20
C VAL A 522 4.32 8.75 28.44
N VAL A 523 3.42 7.95 27.86
CA VAL A 523 3.46 6.48 27.95
C VAL A 523 4.76 5.93 27.34
N SER A 524 5.21 6.47 26.21
CA SER A 524 6.47 6.07 25.58
C SER A 524 7.68 6.36 26.47
N ALA A 525 7.73 7.55 27.08
CA ALA A 525 8.79 7.91 28.02
C ALA A 525 8.80 7.01 29.27
N GLN A 526 7.62 6.73 29.83
CA GLN A 526 7.49 5.86 31.00
C GLN A 526 7.83 4.40 30.69
N ALA A 527 7.54 3.93 29.47
CA ALA A 527 8.03 2.65 28.98
C ALA A 527 9.57 2.64 28.93
N GLN A 528 10.22 3.65 28.37
CA GLN A 528 11.69 3.71 28.34
C GLN A 528 12.31 3.65 29.75
N GLU A 529 11.75 4.40 30.70
CA GLU A 529 12.17 4.35 32.10
C GLU A 529 11.99 2.95 32.71
N SER A 530 10.85 2.30 32.47
CA SER A 530 10.57 0.94 32.95
C SER A 530 11.55 -0.08 32.36
N SER A 531 11.95 0.09 31.09
CA SER A 531 12.95 -0.77 30.43
C SER A 531 14.32 -0.61 31.09
N HIS A 532 14.68 0.61 31.46
CA HIS A 532 15.91 0.89 32.19
C HIS A 532 15.92 0.21 33.56
N VAL A 533 14.82 0.31 34.32
CA VAL A 533 14.66 -0.37 35.62
C VAL A 533 14.76 -1.89 35.47
N ALA A 534 14.13 -2.46 34.44
CA ALA A 534 14.21 -3.90 34.16
C ALA A 534 15.65 -4.38 33.89
N ARG A 535 16.43 -3.57 33.15
CA ARG A 535 17.86 -3.84 32.91
C ARG A 535 18.69 -3.72 34.20
N LEU A 536 18.37 -2.77 35.08
CA LEU A 536 19.01 -2.69 36.40
C LEU A 536 18.70 -3.92 37.26
N SER A 537 17.45 -4.39 37.26
CA SER A 537 17.06 -5.63 37.93
C SER A 537 17.81 -6.85 37.40
N LEU A 538 18.07 -6.90 36.08
CA LEU A 538 18.86 -7.95 35.45
C LEU A 538 20.29 -7.99 36.00
N VAL A 539 20.97 -6.84 36.02
CA VAL A 539 22.35 -6.72 36.54
C VAL A 539 22.40 -7.11 38.02
N ALA A 540 21.40 -6.71 38.81
CA ALA A 540 21.30 -7.09 40.21
C ALA A 540 21.11 -8.60 40.40
N ALA A 541 20.28 -9.24 39.56
CA ALA A 541 20.07 -10.69 39.58
C ALA A 541 21.33 -11.47 39.18
N GLU A 542 22.04 -11.03 38.13
CA GLU A 542 23.32 -11.62 37.69
C GLU A 542 24.37 -11.52 38.81
N SER A 543 24.52 -10.34 39.43
CA SER A 543 25.42 -10.15 40.58
C SER A 543 25.04 -11.02 41.78
N GLY A 544 23.73 -11.15 42.07
CA GLY A 544 23.23 -12.01 43.13
C GLY A 544 23.53 -13.49 42.86
N LEU A 545 23.35 -13.93 41.60
CA LEU A 545 23.61 -15.31 41.19
C LEU A 545 25.09 -15.65 41.38
N GLN A 546 25.99 -14.74 40.99
CA GLN A 546 27.44 -14.91 41.21
C GLN A 546 27.77 -15.01 42.70
N ALA A 547 27.17 -14.18 43.56
CA ALA A 547 27.37 -14.23 45.00
C ALA A 547 26.92 -15.59 45.59
N VAL A 548 25.78 -16.11 45.13
CA VAL A 548 25.27 -17.43 45.53
C VAL A 548 26.19 -18.56 45.05
N GLN A 549 26.68 -18.52 43.82
CA GLN A 549 27.62 -19.52 43.30
C GLN A 549 28.92 -19.55 44.11
N ASN A 550 29.44 -18.37 44.48
CA ASN A 550 30.59 -18.26 45.38
C ASN A 550 30.32 -18.87 46.76
N ALA A 551 29.11 -18.64 47.32
CA ALA A 551 28.70 -19.22 48.60
C ALA A 551 28.62 -20.75 48.53
N ILE A 552 28.06 -21.33 47.45
CA ILE A 552 28.02 -22.77 47.22
C ILE A 552 29.45 -23.34 47.11
N GLY A 553 30.33 -22.67 46.38
CA GLY A 553 31.75 -23.02 46.30
C GLY A 553 32.42 -23.05 47.67
N GLY A 554 32.17 -22.02 48.49
CA GLY A 554 32.65 -21.95 49.87
C GLY A 554 32.11 -23.08 50.77
N MET A 555 30.82 -23.42 50.65
CA MET A 555 30.23 -24.54 51.39
C MET A 555 30.87 -25.88 51.02
N ASN A 556 31.14 -26.12 49.73
CA ASN A 556 31.83 -27.33 49.28
C ASN A 556 33.25 -27.41 49.85
N ALA A 557 34.00 -26.30 49.87
CA ALA A 557 35.33 -26.27 50.48
C ALA A 557 35.28 -26.56 51.99
N ILE A 558 34.30 -26.01 52.71
CA ILE A 558 34.09 -26.30 54.14
C ILE A 558 33.78 -27.78 54.35
N ARG A 559 32.91 -28.37 53.52
CA ARG A 559 32.57 -29.79 53.59
C ARG A 559 33.81 -30.68 53.43
N ASP A 560 34.65 -30.38 52.45
CA ASP A 560 35.87 -31.15 52.17
C ASP A 560 36.86 -31.04 53.35
N GLN A 561 36.99 -29.84 53.94
CA GLN A 561 37.80 -29.62 55.15
C GLN A 561 37.27 -30.38 56.38
N ILE A 562 35.95 -30.44 56.57
CA ILE A 562 35.32 -31.23 57.64
C ILE A 562 35.60 -32.72 57.44
N GLN A 563 35.51 -33.24 56.22
CA GLN A 563 35.82 -34.64 55.92
C GLN A 563 37.28 -34.98 56.20
N GLU A 564 38.22 -34.11 55.82
CA GLU A 564 39.63 -34.31 56.13
C GLU A 564 39.89 -34.30 57.64
N THR A 565 39.25 -33.37 58.35
CA THR A 565 39.34 -33.27 59.82
C THR A 565 38.77 -34.52 60.49
N SER A 566 37.61 -35.02 60.03
CA SER A 566 37.00 -36.26 60.50
C SER A 566 37.92 -37.48 60.30
N LYS A 567 38.60 -37.59 59.15
CA LYS A 567 39.62 -38.63 58.91
C LYS A 567 40.81 -38.54 59.88
N ARG A 568 41.27 -37.33 60.20
CA ARG A 568 42.36 -37.12 61.17
C ARG A 568 41.92 -37.52 62.58
N ILE A 569 40.71 -37.17 62.99
CA ILE A 569 40.17 -37.53 64.31
C ILE A 569 39.92 -39.04 64.41
N LYS A 570 39.42 -39.71 63.37
CA LYS A 570 39.25 -41.17 63.36
C LYS A 570 40.58 -41.90 63.57
N ARG A 571 41.64 -41.48 62.88
CA ARG A 571 43.00 -42.02 63.10
C ARG A 571 43.50 -41.78 64.53
N LEU A 572 43.20 -40.62 65.12
CA LEU A 572 43.53 -40.36 66.53
C LEU A 572 42.76 -41.29 67.48
N GLY A 573 41.50 -41.58 67.18
CA GLY A 573 40.69 -42.57 67.90
C GLY A 573 41.29 -43.98 67.81
N GLU A 574 41.69 -44.42 66.61
CA GLU A 574 42.38 -45.70 66.39
C GLU A 574 43.71 -45.78 67.16
N SER A 575 44.56 -44.76 67.07
CA SER A 575 45.80 -44.71 67.86
C SER A 575 45.55 -44.69 69.37
N SER A 576 44.49 -44.03 69.83
CA SER A 576 44.10 -44.04 71.25
C SER A 576 43.59 -45.41 71.70
N GLN A 577 42.96 -46.17 70.80
CA GLN A 577 42.57 -47.56 71.07
C GLN A 577 43.80 -48.45 71.23
N GLU A 578 44.78 -48.36 70.31
CA GLU A 578 46.05 -49.09 70.40
C GLU A 578 46.82 -48.76 71.69
N ILE A 579 46.89 -47.48 72.07
CA ILE A 579 47.49 -47.07 73.35
C ILE A 579 46.72 -47.68 74.53
N GLY A 580 45.39 -47.74 74.45
CA GLY A 580 44.54 -48.38 75.45
C GLY A 580 44.93 -49.85 75.68
N GLU A 581 45.05 -50.63 74.61
CA GLU A 581 45.47 -52.04 74.64
C GLU A 581 46.87 -52.20 75.23
N ILE A 582 47.81 -51.33 74.87
CA ILE A 582 49.16 -51.32 75.44
C ILE A 582 49.12 -51.01 76.94
N THR A 583 48.32 -50.04 77.38
CA THR A 583 48.19 -49.71 78.80
C THR A 583 47.57 -50.84 79.61
N GLU A 584 46.62 -51.58 79.04
CA GLU A 584 46.04 -52.77 79.68
C GLU A 584 47.09 -53.88 79.83
N LEU A 585 47.86 -54.16 78.78
CA LEU A 585 48.98 -55.10 78.85
C LEU A 585 50.05 -54.69 79.88
N ILE A 586 50.39 -53.40 79.98
CA ILE A 586 51.33 -52.92 81.00
C ILE A 586 50.75 -53.11 82.40
N SER A 587 49.45 -52.86 82.59
CA SER A 587 48.77 -53.11 83.86
C SER A 587 48.90 -54.58 84.26
N ASP A 588 48.63 -55.51 83.34
CA ASP A 588 48.77 -56.95 83.56
C ASP A 588 50.21 -57.35 83.91
N ILE A 589 51.20 -56.78 83.22
CA ILE A 589 52.63 -57.02 83.50
C ILE A 589 52.99 -56.48 84.89
N THR A 590 52.54 -55.29 85.27
CA THR A 590 52.81 -54.72 86.59
C THR A 590 52.15 -55.53 87.70
N GLU A 591 50.97 -56.08 87.47
CA GLU A 591 50.28 -56.96 88.41
C GLU A 591 50.99 -58.32 88.55
N GLN A 592 51.42 -58.94 87.45
CA GLN A 592 52.28 -60.14 87.50
C GLN A 592 53.60 -59.86 88.21
N THR A 593 54.23 -58.71 87.95
CA THR A 593 55.49 -58.32 88.57
C THR A 593 55.32 -58.11 90.08
N ASN A 594 54.20 -57.52 90.50
CA ASN A 594 53.82 -57.37 91.90
C ASN A 594 53.69 -58.74 92.60
N VAL A 595 53.01 -59.70 91.95
CA VAL A 595 52.85 -61.07 92.46
C VAL A 595 54.19 -61.82 92.52
N LEU A 596 55.04 -61.67 91.49
CA LEU A 596 56.39 -62.26 91.46
C LEU A 596 57.28 -61.69 92.56
N ALA A 597 57.25 -60.37 92.75
CA ALA A 597 58.00 -59.68 93.79
C ALA A 597 57.55 -60.11 95.19
N LEU A 598 56.23 -60.23 95.41
CA LEU A 598 55.67 -60.75 96.66
C LEU A 598 56.12 -62.19 96.93
N ASN A 599 56.06 -63.07 95.92
CA ASN A 599 56.53 -64.45 96.04
C ASN A 599 58.04 -64.52 96.34
N ALA A 600 58.84 -63.65 95.73
CA ALA A 600 60.27 -63.53 96.00
C ALA A 600 60.55 -63.00 97.41
N ALA A 601 59.77 -62.04 97.91
CA ALA A 601 59.86 -61.54 99.28
C ALA A 601 59.52 -62.63 100.31
N ILE A 602 58.48 -63.44 100.06
CA ILE A 602 58.10 -64.59 100.89
C ILE A 602 59.23 -65.65 100.92
N GLN A 603 59.79 -65.99 99.75
CA GLN A 603 60.93 -66.92 99.64
C GLN A 603 62.19 -66.39 100.34
N ALA A 604 62.49 -65.09 100.20
CA ALA A 604 63.61 -64.44 100.86
C ALA A 604 63.45 -64.41 102.39
N ALA A 605 62.24 -64.19 102.89
CA ALA A 605 61.91 -64.30 104.31
C ALA A 605 62.05 -65.74 104.84
N SER A 606 61.69 -66.74 104.02
CA SER A 606 61.85 -68.18 104.33
C SER A 606 63.32 -68.60 104.46
N ALA A 607 64.24 -67.96 103.73
CA ALA A 607 65.69 -68.25 103.77
C ALA A 607 66.44 -67.62 104.98
N GLY A 608 65.76 -66.86 105.85
CA GLY A 608 66.35 -66.26 107.05
C GLY A 608 67.46 -65.24 106.77
N GLU A 609 68.54 -65.23 107.56
CA GLU A 609 69.64 -64.25 107.44
C GLU A 609 70.34 -64.26 106.05
N ALA A 610 70.34 -65.39 105.34
CA ALA A 610 70.92 -65.50 104.00
C ALA A 610 70.07 -64.80 102.91
N GLY A 611 68.77 -64.61 103.15
CA GLY A 611 67.82 -64.00 102.20
C GLY A 611 67.63 -62.49 102.35
N ARG A 612 68.25 -61.86 103.36
CA ARG A 612 67.98 -60.46 103.74
C ARG A 612 68.19 -59.45 102.63
N GLY A 613 69.26 -59.61 101.83
CA GLY A 613 69.54 -58.77 100.67
C GLY A 613 68.53 -58.96 99.53
N PHE A 614 68.05 -60.19 99.32
CA PHE A 614 67.01 -60.49 98.34
C PHE A 614 65.63 -59.95 98.75
N SER A 615 65.31 -59.97 100.05
CA SER A 615 64.05 -59.42 100.56
C SER A 615 63.91 -57.94 100.28
N VAL A 616 64.97 -57.14 100.50
CA VAL A 616 64.97 -55.70 100.23
C VAL A 616 64.78 -55.40 98.75
N VAL A 617 65.44 -56.18 97.87
CA VAL A 617 65.27 -56.03 96.41
C VAL A 617 63.83 -56.39 95.99
N ALA A 618 63.27 -57.48 96.54
CA ALA A 618 61.91 -57.90 96.25
C ALA A 618 60.87 -56.84 96.68
N GLU A 619 61.04 -56.23 97.85
CA GLU A 619 60.16 -55.17 98.38
C GLU A 619 60.24 -53.87 97.53
N GLU A 620 61.43 -53.49 97.04
CA GLU A 620 61.56 -52.34 96.13
C GLU A 620 60.97 -52.62 94.74
N VAL A 621 61.12 -53.86 94.22
CA VAL A 621 60.45 -54.27 92.97
C VAL A 621 58.93 -54.27 93.13
N GLN A 622 58.41 -54.72 94.28
CA GLN A 622 56.98 -54.67 94.59
C GLN A 622 56.48 -53.21 94.60
N ARG A 623 57.18 -52.31 95.29
CA ARG A 623 56.83 -50.89 95.35
C ARG A 623 56.90 -50.21 93.99
N LEU A 624 57.87 -50.59 93.15
CA LEU A 624 57.98 -50.09 91.78
C LEU A 624 56.82 -50.61 90.90
N ALA A 625 56.40 -51.86 91.09
CA ALA A 625 55.26 -52.46 90.40
C ALA A 625 53.95 -51.76 90.79
N GLU A 626 53.70 -51.50 92.08
CA GLU A 626 52.53 -50.74 92.54
C GLU A 626 52.49 -49.32 91.97
N ARG A 627 53.62 -48.59 92.02
CA ARG A 627 53.71 -47.25 91.41
C ARG A 627 53.48 -47.26 89.90
N SER A 628 53.97 -48.30 89.22
CA SER A 628 53.77 -48.45 87.77
C SER A 628 52.32 -48.79 87.45
N ALA A 629 51.65 -49.62 88.25
CA ALA A 629 50.23 -49.92 88.11
C ALA A 629 49.36 -48.66 88.31
N ASP A 630 49.63 -47.85 89.33
CA ASP A 630 48.91 -46.60 89.58
C ASP A 630 49.11 -45.57 88.45
N ALA A 631 50.35 -45.41 87.95
CA ALA A 631 50.62 -44.57 86.79
C ALA A 631 49.88 -45.08 85.54
N THR A 632 49.85 -46.40 85.34
CA THR A 632 49.16 -47.02 84.21
C THR A 632 47.65 -46.82 84.29
N ARG A 633 47.03 -46.88 85.48
CA ARG A 633 45.61 -46.51 85.66
C ARG A 633 45.32 -45.06 85.30
N GLN A 634 46.19 -44.13 85.70
CA GLN A 634 46.03 -42.72 85.34
C GLN A 634 46.12 -42.50 83.83
N ILE A 635 47.08 -43.16 83.15
CA ILE A 635 47.20 -43.13 81.68
C ILE A 635 45.95 -43.75 81.05
N SER A 636 45.48 -44.90 81.53
CA SER A 636 44.28 -45.56 81.01
C SER A 636 43.04 -44.65 81.14
N ALA A 637 42.88 -43.94 82.26
CA ALA A 637 41.80 -42.95 82.43
C ALA A 637 41.91 -41.79 81.43
N LEU A 638 43.11 -41.26 81.19
CA LEU A 638 43.36 -40.21 80.18
C LEU A 638 43.05 -40.71 78.76
N VAL A 639 43.49 -41.92 78.42
CA VAL A 639 43.22 -42.53 77.10
C VAL A 639 41.73 -42.71 76.89
N LYS A 640 40.99 -43.17 77.91
CA LYS A 640 39.54 -43.33 77.84
C LYS A 640 38.80 -41.99 77.68
N ALA A 641 39.31 -40.93 78.30
CA ALA A 641 38.80 -39.57 78.07
C ALA A 641 39.05 -39.11 76.62
N ILE A 642 40.26 -39.32 76.08
CA ILE A 642 40.59 -39.01 74.68
C ILE A 642 39.71 -39.81 73.71
N GLN A 643 39.47 -41.09 73.96
CA GLN A 643 38.55 -41.92 73.17
C GLN A 643 37.14 -41.33 73.16
N THR A 644 36.63 -40.92 74.33
CA THR A 644 35.29 -40.29 74.44
C THR A 644 35.24 -38.96 73.67
N ASP A 645 36.22 -38.08 73.89
CA ASP A 645 36.29 -36.77 73.24
C ASP A 645 36.43 -36.90 71.70
N THR A 646 37.20 -37.87 71.23
CA THR A 646 37.34 -38.13 69.78
C THR A 646 36.03 -38.64 69.17
N GLN A 647 35.28 -39.49 69.89
CA GLN A 647 33.97 -39.97 69.45
C GLN A 647 32.96 -38.83 69.35
N ASP A 648 32.91 -37.96 70.36
CA ASP A 648 32.06 -36.77 70.38
C ASP A 648 32.44 -35.78 69.27
N ALA A 649 33.73 -35.60 69.02
CA ALA A 649 34.21 -34.76 67.94
C ALA A 649 33.81 -35.30 66.56
N VAL A 650 33.85 -36.62 66.33
CA VAL A 650 33.34 -37.24 65.10
C VAL A 650 31.85 -36.98 64.93
N ALA A 651 31.04 -37.16 65.98
CA ALA A 651 29.60 -36.89 65.94
C ALA A 651 29.29 -35.40 65.66
N ALA A 652 30.11 -34.48 66.18
CA ALA A 652 30.00 -33.05 65.87
C ALA A 652 30.37 -32.73 64.40
N MET A 653 31.36 -33.41 63.84
CA MET A 653 31.74 -33.29 62.43
C MET A 653 30.65 -33.82 61.49
N GLU A 654 29.98 -34.91 61.84
CA GLU A 654 28.84 -35.44 61.08
C GLU A 654 27.67 -34.44 61.06
N ARG A 655 27.29 -33.89 62.22
CA ARG A 655 26.27 -32.82 62.29
C ARG A 655 26.67 -31.58 61.50
N SER A 656 27.93 -31.17 61.55
CA SER A 656 28.42 -30.03 60.77
C SER A 656 28.36 -30.30 59.27
N THR A 657 28.67 -31.53 58.84
CA THR A 657 28.54 -31.96 57.45
C THR A 657 27.10 -31.84 56.97
N GLN A 658 26.14 -32.29 57.78
CA GLN A 658 24.72 -32.15 57.46
C GLN A 658 24.29 -30.67 57.32
N GLY A 659 24.71 -29.82 58.25
CA GLY A 659 24.39 -28.39 58.21
C GLY A 659 24.97 -27.68 56.97
N VAL A 660 26.17 -28.05 56.54
CA VAL A 660 26.78 -27.51 55.31
C VAL A 660 26.03 -27.99 54.06
N VAL A 661 25.59 -29.25 54.02
CA VAL A 661 24.79 -29.78 52.89
C VAL A 661 23.44 -29.07 52.80
N GLU A 662 22.76 -28.86 53.92
CA GLU A 662 21.51 -28.09 53.96
C GLU A 662 21.72 -26.63 53.54
N GLY A 663 22.79 -25.99 54.01
CA GLY A 663 23.15 -24.63 53.62
C GLY A 663 23.45 -24.51 52.12
N ALA A 664 24.13 -25.49 51.54
CA ALA A 664 24.43 -25.53 50.11
C ALA A 664 23.13 -25.67 49.30
N LYS A 665 22.21 -26.53 49.75
CA LYS A 665 20.90 -26.71 49.12
C LYS A 665 20.03 -25.44 49.20
N LEU A 666 20.05 -24.73 50.33
CA LEU A 666 19.32 -23.47 50.47
C LEU A 666 19.88 -22.39 49.53
N SER A 667 21.20 -22.33 49.41
CA SER A 667 21.89 -21.43 48.49
C SER A 667 21.55 -21.76 47.03
N ASP A 668 21.54 -23.04 46.65
CA ASP A 668 21.16 -23.50 45.32
C ASP A 668 19.72 -23.10 44.94
N ASN A 669 18.78 -23.26 45.89
CA ASN A 669 17.40 -22.78 45.71
C ASN A 669 17.33 -21.26 45.48
N ALA A 670 18.13 -20.48 46.22
CA ALA A 670 18.21 -19.03 46.01
C ALA A 670 18.79 -18.69 44.63
N GLY A 671 19.78 -19.44 44.15
CA GLY A 671 20.34 -19.30 42.80
C GLY A 671 19.32 -19.59 41.70
N THR A 672 18.47 -20.60 41.91
CA THR A 672 17.36 -20.92 41.00
C THR A 672 16.35 -19.77 40.94
N ALA A 673 15.98 -19.19 42.08
CA ALA A 673 15.07 -18.04 42.13
C ALA A 673 15.64 -16.81 41.41
N LEU A 674 16.95 -16.54 41.56
CA LEU A 674 17.62 -15.44 40.86
C LEU A 674 17.69 -15.66 39.34
N THR A 675 17.85 -16.92 38.91
CA THR A 675 17.77 -17.29 37.48
C THR A 675 16.38 -17.03 36.90
N GLU A 676 15.33 -17.29 37.67
CA GLU A 676 13.96 -16.97 37.25
C GLU A 676 13.73 -15.44 37.18
N ILE A 677 14.27 -14.68 38.14
CA ILE A 677 14.23 -13.21 38.11
C ILE A 677 14.96 -12.66 36.87
N ASP A 678 16.12 -13.21 36.50
CA ASP A 678 16.85 -12.87 35.27
C ASP A 678 15.94 -13.06 34.05
N ARG A 679 15.36 -14.25 33.90
CA ARG A 679 14.47 -14.60 32.78
C ARG A 679 13.28 -13.66 32.69
N VAL A 680 12.57 -13.43 33.79
CA VAL A 680 11.40 -12.55 33.85
C VAL A 680 11.80 -11.11 33.53
N SER A 681 12.93 -10.63 34.04
CA SER A 681 13.42 -9.26 33.79
C SER A 681 13.77 -9.04 32.32
N ARG A 682 14.41 -10.02 31.66
CA ARG A 682 14.68 -9.97 30.21
C ARG A 682 13.38 -9.89 29.41
N ARG A 683 12.40 -10.73 29.76
CA ARG A 683 11.09 -10.71 29.09
C ARG A 683 10.35 -9.39 29.31
N LEU A 684 10.44 -8.82 30.50
CA LEU A 684 9.85 -7.53 30.83
C LEU A 684 10.48 -6.41 30.00
N ALA A 685 11.81 -6.39 29.86
CA ALA A 685 12.51 -5.42 29.01
C ALA A 685 12.07 -5.49 27.53
N GLU A 686 11.91 -6.69 26.99
CA GLU A 686 11.43 -6.92 25.62
C GLU A 686 9.99 -6.43 25.42
N LEU A 687 9.08 -6.76 26.34
CA LEU A 687 7.68 -6.30 26.28
C LEU A 687 7.58 -4.78 26.34
N ILE A 688 8.39 -4.15 27.18
CA ILE A 688 8.41 -2.70 27.31
C ILE A 688 8.94 -2.02 26.05
N GLU A 689 9.95 -2.61 25.39
CA GLU A 689 10.43 -2.13 24.09
C GLU A 689 9.32 -2.20 23.03
N GLN A 690 8.51 -3.27 23.03
CA GLN A 690 7.33 -3.38 22.16
C GLN A 690 6.27 -2.32 22.47
N ILE A 691 6.02 -2.01 23.75
CA ILE A 691 5.11 -0.95 24.18
C ILE A 691 5.60 0.41 23.69
N SER A 692 6.88 0.74 23.88
CA SER A 692 7.46 2.01 23.43
C SER A 692 7.36 2.18 21.91
N ASN A 693 7.67 1.13 21.16
CA ASN A 693 7.53 1.12 19.70
C ASN A 693 6.07 1.29 19.25
N SER A 694 5.12 0.66 19.96
CA SER A 694 3.69 0.76 19.64
C SER A 694 3.15 2.15 19.94
N ALA A 695 3.50 2.70 21.12
CA ALA A 695 3.18 4.08 21.49
C ALA A 695 3.73 5.08 20.47
N SER A 696 4.97 4.91 20.00
CA SER A 696 5.54 5.79 18.97
C SER A 696 4.71 5.79 17.67
N ARG A 697 4.23 4.62 17.21
CA ARG A 697 3.37 4.51 16.01
C ARG A 697 1.99 5.10 16.24
N GLU A 698 1.46 4.96 17.45
CA GLU A 698 0.16 5.51 17.83
C GLU A 698 0.20 7.05 17.90
N ALA A 699 1.30 7.63 18.37
CA ALA A 699 1.53 9.08 18.32
C ALA A 699 1.62 9.60 16.89
N GLU A 700 2.31 8.87 16.00
CA GLU A 700 2.35 9.21 14.57
C GLU A 700 0.95 9.14 13.93
N SER A 701 0.19 8.09 14.27
CA SER A 701 -1.20 7.94 13.81
C SER A 701 -2.10 9.07 14.31
N ALA A 702 -1.94 9.49 15.57
CA ALA A 702 -2.67 10.63 16.13
C ALA A 702 -2.36 11.94 15.39
N ASN A 703 -1.10 12.17 15.00
CA ASN A 703 -0.72 13.32 14.17
C ASN A 703 -1.38 13.28 12.79
N ILE A 704 -1.46 12.11 12.16
CA ILE A 704 -2.17 11.94 10.88
C ILE A 704 -3.66 12.25 11.05
N VAL A 705 -4.29 11.76 12.12
CA VAL A 705 -5.69 12.06 12.43
C VAL A 705 -5.90 13.56 12.66
N ALA A 706 -5.01 14.23 13.40
CA ALA A 706 -5.06 15.68 13.58
C ALA A 706 -4.98 16.44 12.24
N SER A 707 -4.09 16.02 11.34
CA SER A 707 -4.02 16.58 9.99
C SER A 707 -5.31 16.36 9.18
N ASN A 708 -5.93 15.18 9.30
CA ASN A 708 -7.21 14.90 8.63
C ASN A 708 -8.33 15.77 9.19
N ILE A 709 -8.36 16.01 10.49
CA ILE A 709 -9.32 16.92 11.14
C ILE A 709 -9.14 18.35 10.61
N GLN A 710 -7.90 18.82 10.43
CA GLN A 710 -7.61 20.12 9.82
C GLN A 710 -8.17 20.22 8.40
N HIS A 711 -8.06 19.15 7.61
CA HIS A 711 -8.63 19.10 6.25
C HIS A 711 -10.16 19.09 6.28
N ILE A 712 -10.78 18.32 7.18
CA ILE A 712 -12.24 18.31 7.36
C ILE A 712 -12.73 19.71 7.77
N PHE A 713 -12.02 20.38 8.68
CA PHE A 713 -12.31 21.76 9.07
C PHE A 713 -12.39 22.69 7.85
N ALA A 714 -11.37 22.67 6.99
CA ALA A 714 -11.34 23.50 5.78
C ALA A 714 -12.47 23.18 4.80
N VAL A 715 -12.81 21.89 4.61
CA VAL A 715 -13.92 21.47 3.75
C VAL A 715 -15.27 21.90 4.32
N THR A 716 -15.48 21.79 5.64
CA THR A 716 -16.72 22.23 6.29
C THR A 716 -16.86 23.75 6.25
N GLU A 717 -15.77 24.50 6.42
CA GLU A 717 -15.76 25.96 6.26
C GLU A 717 -16.15 26.36 4.83
N GLN A 718 -15.52 25.75 3.82
CA GLN A 718 -15.86 25.97 2.41
C GLN A 718 -17.32 25.60 2.09
N THR A 719 -17.83 24.54 2.71
CA THR A 719 -19.24 24.12 2.55
C THR A 719 -20.18 25.18 3.13
N GLY A 720 -19.83 25.74 4.29
CA GLY A 720 -20.57 26.85 4.90
C GLY A 720 -20.58 28.10 4.00
N GLU A 721 -19.43 28.49 3.45
CA GLU A 721 -19.33 29.61 2.51
C GLU A 721 -20.12 29.37 1.22
N GLY A 722 -19.99 28.19 0.61
CA GLY A 722 -20.74 27.82 -0.59
C GLY A 722 -22.25 27.80 -0.37
N THR A 723 -22.68 27.36 0.81
CA THR A 723 -24.10 27.40 1.22
C THR A 723 -24.60 28.82 1.40
N ARG A 724 -23.79 29.71 2.00
CA ARG A 724 -24.12 31.14 2.12
C ARG A 724 -24.27 31.80 0.75
N SER A 725 -23.34 31.54 -0.18
CA SER A 725 -23.43 32.04 -1.55
C SER A 725 -24.66 31.50 -2.29
N THR A 726 -25.00 30.23 -2.09
CA THR A 726 -26.23 29.62 -2.65
C THR A 726 -27.47 30.32 -2.12
N ALA A 727 -27.54 30.59 -0.81
CA ALA A 727 -28.66 31.31 -0.21
C ALA A 727 -28.82 32.73 -0.79
N GLU A 728 -27.72 33.44 -1.03
CA GLU A 728 -27.71 34.76 -1.67
C GLU A 728 -28.25 34.71 -3.12
N GLN A 729 -27.73 33.78 -3.94
CA GLN A 729 -28.19 33.59 -5.32
C GLN A 729 -29.67 33.22 -5.39
N VAL A 730 -30.15 32.41 -4.44
CA VAL A 730 -31.55 31.99 -4.34
C VAL A 730 -32.45 33.16 -3.96
N ARG A 731 -32.01 34.07 -3.09
CA ARG A 731 -32.73 35.32 -2.79
C ARG A 731 -32.85 36.21 -4.02
N ASP A 732 -31.79 36.33 -4.81
CA ASP A 732 -31.83 37.07 -6.07
C ASP A 732 -32.79 36.43 -7.09
N LEU A 733 -32.78 35.10 -7.23
CA LEU A 733 -33.73 34.39 -8.09
C LEU A 733 -35.18 34.59 -7.62
N SER A 734 -35.41 34.58 -6.31
CA SER A 734 -36.73 34.84 -5.72
C SER A 734 -37.21 36.26 -6.07
N ARG A 735 -36.31 37.25 -5.99
CA ARG A 735 -36.61 38.64 -6.39
C ARG A 735 -36.91 38.75 -7.88
N ILE A 736 -36.11 38.14 -8.75
CA ILE A 736 -36.34 38.14 -10.21
C ILE A 736 -37.66 37.46 -10.56
N ALA A 737 -38.00 36.35 -9.90
CA ALA A 737 -39.27 35.66 -10.10
C ALA A 737 -40.47 36.54 -9.69
N ASP A 738 -40.36 37.30 -8.60
CA ASP A 738 -41.38 38.26 -8.18
C ASP A 738 -41.50 39.45 -9.14
N GLU A 739 -40.38 39.99 -9.65
CA GLU A 739 -40.34 41.03 -10.68
C GLU A 739 -40.99 40.55 -12.00
N LEU A 740 -40.70 39.32 -12.42
CA LEU A 740 -41.33 38.68 -13.58
C LEU A 740 -42.83 38.54 -13.36
N ARG A 741 -43.26 38.01 -12.21
CA ARG A 741 -44.66 37.86 -11.84
C ARG A 741 -45.41 39.21 -11.89
N LYS A 742 -44.82 40.28 -11.35
CA LYS A 742 -45.36 41.65 -11.42
C LYS A 742 -45.44 42.19 -12.84
N SER A 743 -44.47 41.86 -13.69
CA SER A 743 -44.44 42.29 -15.09
C SER A 743 -45.54 41.62 -15.91
N VAL A 744 -45.79 40.33 -15.72
CA VAL A 744 -46.90 39.61 -16.39
C VAL A 744 -48.26 39.84 -15.74
N SER A 745 -48.36 40.27 -14.47
CA SER A 745 -49.65 40.60 -13.85
C SER A 745 -50.32 41.85 -14.44
N ARG A 746 -49.59 42.65 -15.24
CA ARG A 746 -50.17 43.73 -16.04
C ARG A 746 -51.13 43.19 -17.11
N PHE A 747 -50.92 41.97 -17.58
CA PHE A 747 -51.79 41.32 -18.55
C PHE A 747 -52.94 40.60 -17.84
N LYS A 748 -54.18 40.99 -18.13
CA LYS A 748 -55.37 40.31 -17.58
C LYS A 748 -55.72 39.12 -18.46
N ILE A 749 -55.90 37.94 -17.84
CA ILE A 749 -56.13 36.68 -18.56
C ILE A 749 -57.41 35.92 -18.12
N ALA A 750 -58.26 36.56 -17.30
CA ALA A 750 -59.62 36.22 -16.82
C ALA A 750 -59.75 36.49 -15.31
#